data_AF-A0A2R5GVC4-F1
#
_entry.id   AF-A0A2R5GVC4-F1
#
_cell.length_a   1.000
_cell.length_b   1.000
_cell.length_c   1.000
_cell.angle_alpha   90.00
_cell.angle_beta   90.00
_cell.angle_gamma   90.00
#
_symmetry.space_group_name_H-M   'P 1'
#
loop_
_entity.id
_entity.type
_entity.pdbx_description
1 polymer ?
#
loop_
_entity_poly.entity_id
_entity_poly.type
_entity_poly.pdbx_seq_one_letter_code
_entity_poly.pdbx_strand_id
1 'polypeptide(L)'
;MDAVQDAVAQGDEHPWACIKLMIVGRGAAGKTSLVRSLLGQTPVLEHDSTEVASISRTRTQDWQALFGDHSDFDEQVRFAASQRVHGSLSDSATQASPASQSVQPTSSVETVVQAPHPSQSAQSTSSGGATTFRPGEGASAASATFTHASPVSSAPTVSPSAYHNPAPSDSQPILVAPEEVARRFRLRAEDTTLLQSAAPERDVSFSIWDYGGQRVFYALHHIFLTSKGLYVVVFDMRELLDVDKLKDKLTPQELAGLATRDESLWFVRFWLNSIKLHAPDASVVLVGTHKDQVDDLEEVDDVLRAAGVVRPDCRLVLPENDLLFFAVDNCSPDVNRAEALRKAVTETATQLDHAHDKVPLAWLKIREDLVESKEPFVPIEEVLAMGATLGQSQTDVRKMLAYFHDVGVVVYLSGSETLERVVVIEPQWLLDKLARVIADDLHARKLSLLAWLWGEEEVDYLIEFMEANMLICPWKFDVESDEGPFFLVPALLSLTRHIVGTSQFQRDGDAVPKVKALPLLGPNVDKHIFLSHKQSTGGDTAGMLKVKLENRGVKVWFDQSYTHTLHHDAMLDGVRRSQMYLLVLTKDVFSSDAVKNELRCAIEAGKQIVLVHESETHRVSFAPFHEYTETVPLFCKDLFTRTESLPIRRKWYEEDTFFSELLRRCNLSVSSGVGKQGFDDPMGESPAVLDFSECDVLSGMCPCL
;
A
#
# COMPACT_ATOMS: atom_id res chain seq x y z
N MET A 1 -10.29 26.51 31.67
CA MET A 1 -9.53 27.48 30.86
C MET A 1 -8.09 27.53 31.32
N ASP A 2 -7.82 27.93 32.55
CA ASP A 2 -6.46 28.07 33.09
C ASP A 2 -5.66 26.76 32.96
N ALA A 3 -6.20 25.63 33.43
CA ALA A 3 -5.59 24.30 33.27
C ALA A 3 -5.34 23.86 31.81
N VAL A 4 -6.07 24.42 30.84
CA VAL A 4 -5.84 24.19 29.40
C VAL A 4 -4.68 25.04 28.91
N GLN A 5 -4.68 26.33 29.26
CA GLN A 5 -3.59 27.25 28.92
C GLN A 5 -2.28 26.76 29.53
N ASP A 6 -2.29 26.28 30.77
CA ASP A 6 -1.11 25.75 31.45
C ASP A 6 -0.61 24.43 30.81
N ALA A 7 -1.51 23.52 30.41
CA ALA A 7 -1.15 22.27 29.73
C ALA A 7 -0.42 22.54 28.41
N VAL A 8 -0.98 23.46 27.63
CA VAL A 8 -0.43 23.95 26.38
C VAL A 8 0.90 24.68 26.59
N ALA A 9 0.96 25.60 27.56
CA ALA A 9 2.11 26.44 27.86
C ALA A 9 3.32 25.64 28.39
N GLN A 10 3.07 24.51 29.05
CA GLN A 10 4.10 23.62 29.60
C GLN A 10 4.42 22.44 28.67
N GLY A 11 3.70 22.30 27.55
CA GLY A 11 3.97 21.28 26.53
C GLY A 11 3.58 19.87 26.95
N ASP A 12 2.45 19.68 27.64
CA ASP A 12 2.04 18.37 28.17
C ASP A 12 2.06 17.26 27.12
N GLU A 13 2.55 16.09 27.55
CA GLU A 13 2.70 14.89 26.72
C GLU A 13 1.85 13.74 27.27
N HIS A 14 1.00 13.16 26.42
CA HIS A 14 0.11 12.06 26.79
C HIS A 14 0.06 10.97 25.71
N PRO A 15 -0.24 9.70 26.08
CA PRO A 15 -0.37 8.61 25.12
C PRO A 15 -1.45 8.89 24.07
N TRP A 16 -1.07 9.02 22.80
CA TRP A 16 -2.04 9.32 21.73
C TRP A 16 -2.83 8.08 21.28
N ALA A 17 -2.25 6.88 21.44
CA ALA A 17 -2.92 5.60 21.19
C ALA A 17 -3.57 5.45 19.80
N CYS A 18 -3.00 6.12 18.78
CA CYS A 18 -3.35 5.92 17.37
C CYS A 18 -2.49 4.81 16.77
N ILE A 19 -3.14 3.78 16.22
CA ILE A 19 -2.52 2.54 15.76
C ILE A 19 -2.82 2.33 14.27
N LYS A 20 -1.81 1.96 13.49
CA LYS A 20 -2.00 1.62 12.07
C LYS A 20 -2.47 0.18 11.95
N LEU A 21 -3.70 -0.04 11.48
CA LEU A 21 -4.26 -1.37 11.23
C LEU A 21 -4.25 -1.65 9.72
N MET A 22 -3.29 -2.42 9.24
CA MET A 22 -3.08 -2.61 7.80
C MET A 22 -3.56 -3.99 7.34
N ILE A 23 -4.57 -4.01 6.47
CA ILE A 23 -5.22 -5.22 5.96
C ILE A 23 -4.65 -5.55 4.58
N VAL A 24 -3.98 -6.70 4.48
CA VAL A 24 -3.24 -7.15 3.29
C VAL A 24 -3.66 -8.57 2.89
N GLY A 25 -3.34 -8.98 1.67
CA GLY A 25 -3.76 -10.29 1.13
C GLY A 25 -4.01 -10.29 -0.38
N ARG A 26 -4.40 -11.44 -0.93
CA ARG A 26 -4.67 -11.61 -2.37
C ARG A 26 -5.81 -10.70 -2.83
N GLY A 27 -5.85 -10.39 -4.13
CA GLY A 27 -7.05 -9.85 -4.78
C GLY A 27 -8.24 -10.78 -4.56
N ALA A 28 -9.44 -10.21 -4.39
CA ALA A 28 -10.69 -10.93 -4.08
C ALA A 28 -10.76 -11.75 -2.77
N ALA A 29 -9.73 -11.81 -1.92
CA ALA A 29 -9.74 -12.57 -0.65
C ALA A 29 -10.69 -12.01 0.45
N GLY A 30 -11.58 -11.07 0.14
CA GLY A 30 -12.56 -10.52 1.10
C GLY A 30 -12.07 -9.42 2.04
N LYS A 31 -10.95 -8.74 1.75
CA LYS A 31 -10.36 -7.67 2.61
C LYS A 31 -11.29 -6.49 2.87
N THR A 32 -11.80 -5.86 1.82
CA THR A 32 -12.76 -4.74 1.90
C THR A 32 -14.06 -5.16 2.62
N SER A 33 -14.50 -6.40 2.42
CA SER A 33 -15.62 -7.00 3.14
C SER A 33 -15.31 -7.22 4.62
N LEU A 34 -14.08 -7.60 4.96
CA LEU A 34 -13.59 -7.72 6.35
C LEU A 34 -13.52 -6.34 7.04
N VAL A 35 -13.06 -5.29 6.37
CA VAL A 35 -13.11 -3.91 6.90
C VAL A 35 -14.54 -3.54 7.27
N ARG A 36 -15.51 -3.81 6.38
CA ARG A 36 -16.95 -3.58 6.67
C ARG A 36 -17.42 -4.42 7.87
N SER A 37 -16.96 -5.65 8.01
CA SER A 37 -17.28 -6.54 9.15
C SER A 37 -16.71 -6.04 10.47
N LEU A 38 -15.47 -5.55 10.48
CA LEU A 38 -14.87 -4.87 11.63
C LEU A 38 -15.70 -3.64 12.00
N LEU A 39 -16.01 -2.77 11.02
CA LEU A 39 -16.77 -1.54 11.21
C LEU A 39 -18.28 -1.73 11.47
N GLY A 40 -18.75 -2.97 11.66
CA GLY A 40 -20.16 -3.28 11.91
C GLY A 40 -21.12 -2.92 10.77
N GLN A 41 -20.61 -2.62 9.58
CA GLN A 41 -21.38 -2.16 8.42
C GLN A 41 -22.13 -3.33 7.75
N THR A 42 -23.18 -3.01 7.01
CA THR A 42 -23.92 -4.01 6.22
C THR A 42 -23.01 -4.65 5.15
N PRO A 43 -23.08 -5.98 4.96
CA PRO A 43 -22.43 -6.65 3.83
C PRO A 43 -22.83 -6.04 2.49
N VAL A 44 -21.88 -6.00 1.56
CA VAL A 44 -22.11 -5.66 0.15
C VAL A 44 -21.41 -6.74 -0.67
N LEU A 45 -22.19 -7.45 -1.49
CA LEU A 45 -21.74 -8.61 -2.26
C LEU A 45 -21.03 -8.23 -3.57
N GLU A 46 -21.33 -7.04 -4.10
CA GLU A 46 -20.73 -6.49 -5.32
C GLU A 46 -20.14 -5.12 -5.02
N HIS A 47 -18.82 -5.00 -5.14
CA HIS A 47 -18.11 -3.72 -5.08
C HIS A 47 -16.88 -3.76 -5.98
N ASP A 48 -16.44 -2.58 -6.44
CA ASP A 48 -15.20 -2.46 -7.20
C ASP A 48 -13.99 -2.91 -6.36
N SER A 49 -12.91 -3.31 -7.04
CA SER A 49 -11.67 -3.70 -6.38
C SER A 49 -10.88 -2.48 -5.95
N THR A 50 -10.48 -2.41 -4.67
CA THR A 50 -9.64 -1.34 -4.11
C THR A 50 -8.39 -1.10 -4.96
N GLU A 51 -8.18 0.13 -5.42
CA GLU A 51 -6.96 0.55 -6.13
C GLU A 51 -5.90 0.99 -5.13
N VAL A 52 -4.69 0.44 -5.22
CA VAL A 52 -3.54 0.61 -4.30
C VAL A 52 -3.84 0.40 -2.81
N ALA A 53 -4.59 1.30 -2.16
CA ALA A 53 -5.16 1.11 -0.84
C ALA A 53 -6.32 2.11 -0.59
N SER A 54 -7.21 1.79 0.35
CA SER A 54 -8.21 2.72 0.89
C SER A 54 -7.97 2.93 2.39
N ILE A 55 -7.86 4.19 2.82
CA ILE A 55 -7.62 4.56 4.22
C ILE A 55 -8.93 5.02 4.88
N SER A 56 -9.18 4.55 6.10
CA SER A 56 -10.31 4.97 6.94
C SER A 56 -9.89 5.06 8.42
N ARG A 57 -10.69 5.72 9.26
CA ARG A 57 -10.43 5.87 10.70
C ARG A 57 -11.58 5.36 11.56
N THR A 58 -11.27 4.81 12.74
CA THR A 58 -12.27 4.35 13.71
C THR A 58 -11.72 4.37 15.16
N ARG A 59 -12.59 4.17 16.15
CA ARG A 59 -12.24 4.03 17.59
C ARG A 59 -12.58 2.62 18.06
N THR A 60 -11.85 2.10 19.04
CA THR A 60 -12.14 0.77 19.61
C THR A 60 -13.44 0.72 20.41
N GLN A 61 -13.96 1.88 20.86
CA GLN A 61 -15.22 2.01 21.62
C GLN A 61 -16.45 1.56 20.83
N ASP A 62 -16.58 2.04 19.59
CA ASP A 62 -17.79 1.90 18.78
C ASP A 62 -17.55 1.16 17.47
N TRP A 63 -16.29 1.04 17.03
CA TRP A 63 -15.89 0.56 15.71
C TRP A 63 -16.65 1.25 14.57
N GLN A 64 -17.04 2.50 14.73
CA GLN A 64 -17.70 3.27 13.68
C GLN A 64 -16.69 4.04 12.83
N ALA A 65 -16.99 4.21 11.55
CA ALA A 65 -16.17 5.03 10.67
C ALA A 65 -16.26 6.51 11.13
N LEU A 66 -15.10 7.11 11.42
CA LEU A 66 -15.01 8.54 11.70
C LEU A 66 -15.05 9.31 10.37
N PHE A 67 -15.96 10.29 10.27
CA PHE A 67 -16.15 11.09 9.06
C PHE A 67 -15.63 12.51 9.27
N GLY A 68 -14.46 12.80 8.68
CA GLY A 68 -13.74 14.06 8.82
C GLY A 68 -12.67 14.02 9.92
N ASP A 69 -11.76 14.98 9.87
CA ASP A 69 -10.68 15.13 10.86
C ASP A 69 -11.21 15.67 12.18
N HIS A 70 -11.71 14.75 13.01
CA HIS A 70 -11.98 15.04 14.41
C HIS A 70 -10.67 15.31 15.15
N SER A 71 -10.67 16.36 15.96
CA SER A 71 -9.49 16.98 16.56
C SER A 71 -8.86 16.10 17.66
N ASP A 72 -7.99 15.18 17.23
CA ASP A 72 -7.01 14.46 18.07
C ASP A 72 -6.34 15.42 19.08
N PHE A 73 -6.05 16.64 18.61
CA PHE A 73 -5.56 17.76 19.41
C PHE A 73 -6.52 18.16 20.55
N ASP A 74 -7.77 18.54 20.27
CA ASP A 74 -8.74 18.95 21.30
C ASP A 74 -8.99 17.85 22.34
N GLU A 75 -9.00 16.59 21.94
CA GLU A 75 -9.17 15.47 22.86
C GLU A 75 -7.96 15.30 23.77
N GLN A 76 -6.74 15.52 23.26
CA GLN A 76 -5.53 15.58 24.06
C GLN A 76 -5.53 16.79 25.01
N VAL A 77 -6.03 17.94 24.56
CA VAL A 77 -6.19 19.14 25.40
C VAL A 77 -7.19 18.89 26.54
N ARG A 78 -8.36 18.32 26.25
CA ARG A 78 -9.38 17.95 27.25
C ARG A 78 -8.81 16.98 28.28
N PHE A 79 -8.07 15.97 27.82
CA PHE A 79 -7.42 15.00 28.70
C PHE A 79 -6.34 15.65 29.58
N ALA A 80 -5.42 16.43 29.01
CA ALA A 80 -4.37 17.11 29.77
C ALA A 80 -4.94 18.05 30.85
N ALA A 81 -5.95 18.84 30.47
CA ALA A 81 -6.62 19.75 31.39
C ALA A 81 -7.37 19.01 32.51
N SER A 82 -8.00 17.86 32.23
CA SER A 82 -8.67 17.07 33.28
C SER A 82 -7.66 16.48 34.28
N GLN A 83 -6.53 15.96 33.80
CA GLN A 83 -5.45 15.46 34.66
C GLN A 83 -4.91 16.54 35.60
N ARG A 84 -4.72 17.77 35.11
CA ARG A 84 -4.30 18.92 35.94
C ARG A 84 -5.33 19.29 37.00
N VAL A 85 -6.62 19.30 36.66
CA VAL A 85 -7.70 19.59 37.63
C VAL A 85 -7.77 18.50 38.70
N HIS A 86 -7.67 17.23 38.33
CA HIS A 86 -7.67 16.11 39.28
C HIS A 86 -6.42 16.10 40.18
N GLY A 87 -5.23 16.35 39.63
CA GLY A 87 -3.99 16.49 40.42
C GLY A 87 -4.06 17.63 41.43
N SER A 88 -4.59 18.79 41.03
CA SER A 88 -4.79 19.95 41.91
C SER A 88 -5.75 19.65 43.08
N LEU A 89 -6.76 18.79 42.86
CA LEU A 89 -7.70 18.36 43.89
C LEU A 89 -7.10 17.33 44.86
N SER A 90 -6.23 16.43 44.39
CA SER A 90 -5.49 15.51 45.30
C SER A 90 -4.42 16.23 46.14
N ASP A 91 -3.72 17.21 45.58
CA ASP A 91 -2.72 17.99 46.32
C ASP A 91 -3.37 18.89 47.39
N SER A 92 -4.50 19.53 47.06
CA SER A 92 -5.25 20.34 48.02
C SER A 92 -5.93 19.51 49.10
N ALA A 93 -6.38 18.28 48.82
CA ALA A 93 -6.84 17.33 49.83
C ALA A 93 -5.70 16.90 50.79
N THR A 94 -4.47 16.79 50.29
CA THR A 94 -3.29 16.39 51.09
C THR A 94 -2.80 17.51 52.01
N GLN A 95 -3.03 18.78 51.65
CA GLN A 95 -2.70 19.94 52.50
C GLN A 95 -3.81 20.32 53.51
N ALA A 96 -5.03 19.79 53.37
CA ALA A 96 -6.19 20.11 54.19
C ALA A 96 -6.35 19.23 55.45
N SER A 97 -5.31 19.13 56.29
CA SER A 97 -5.44 18.58 57.66
C SER A 97 -5.30 19.69 58.71
N PRO A 98 -6.39 20.11 59.39
CA PRO A 98 -6.32 21.17 60.39
C PRO A 98 -5.69 20.65 61.69
N ALA A 99 -4.76 21.41 62.25
CA ALA A 99 -4.22 21.16 63.58
C ALA A 99 -5.34 21.13 64.64
N SER A 100 -5.39 20.06 65.43
CA SER A 100 -6.25 19.96 66.61
C SER A 100 -5.46 19.32 67.75
N GLN A 101 -5.17 20.11 68.77
CA GLN A 101 -4.53 19.65 69.99
C GLN A 101 -5.48 18.69 70.73
N SER A 102 -4.99 17.52 71.13
CA SER A 102 -5.59 16.75 72.21
C SER A 102 -4.52 16.30 73.19
N VAL A 103 -4.79 16.56 74.46
CA VAL A 103 -3.90 16.25 75.60
C VAL A 103 -4.09 14.79 75.99
N GLN A 104 -3.01 14.15 76.45
CA GLN A 104 -3.01 12.77 76.93
C GLN A 104 -4.02 12.52 78.07
N PRO A 105 -4.42 11.26 78.23
CA PRO A 105 -4.40 10.65 79.56
C PRO A 105 -3.40 9.49 79.63
N THR A 106 -2.63 9.48 80.72
CA THR A 106 -1.64 8.45 81.06
C THR A 106 -2.28 7.22 81.70
N SER A 107 -1.80 6.02 81.38
CA SER A 107 -1.79 4.89 82.32
C SER A 107 -0.59 3.96 82.02
N SER A 108 -0.09 3.30 83.08
CA SER A 108 1.27 2.74 83.17
C SER A 108 1.29 1.20 83.30
N VAL A 109 2.51 0.64 83.49
CA VAL A 109 2.91 -0.77 83.80
C VAL A 109 3.51 -1.49 82.57
N GLU A 110 4.84 -1.59 82.38
CA GLU A 110 5.90 -2.37 83.10
C GLU A 110 5.84 -3.90 82.87
N THR A 111 6.92 -4.70 82.63
CA THR A 111 8.39 -4.53 82.40
C THR A 111 8.98 -5.88 81.84
N VAL A 112 10.31 -5.96 81.58
CA VAL A 112 11.22 -7.16 81.49
C VAL A 112 11.61 -7.58 80.04
N VAL A 113 12.77 -7.17 79.46
CA VAL A 113 14.19 -7.70 79.57
C VAL A 113 14.39 -8.99 78.71
N GLN A 114 15.42 -9.23 77.85
CA GLN A 114 16.89 -8.98 77.90
C GLN A 114 17.59 -9.05 76.49
N ALA A 115 18.89 -8.70 76.41
CA ALA A 115 19.84 -8.88 75.25
C ALA A 115 20.76 -10.13 75.47
N PRO A 116 21.97 -10.39 74.84
CA PRO A 116 22.80 -9.67 73.82
C PRO A 116 23.59 -10.55 72.78
N HIS A 117 24.61 -9.95 72.09
CA HIS A 117 25.55 -10.46 71.04
C HIS A 117 26.59 -11.55 71.46
N PRO A 118 27.34 -12.19 70.50
CA PRO A 118 28.67 -11.74 69.93
C PRO A 118 28.76 -11.85 68.36
N SER A 119 29.56 -11.15 67.52
CA SER A 119 31.04 -10.88 67.34
C SER A 119 31.89 -12.13 66.94
N GLN A 120 32.85 -12.14 65.97
CA GLN A 120 33.94 -11.21 65.58
C GLN A 120 34.54 -11.41 64.13
N SER A 121 35.14 -10.35 63.53
CA SER A 121 36.44 -10.18 62.77
C SER A 121 36.95 -11.20 61.70
N ALA A 122 37.82 -10.87 60.69
CA ALA A 122 38.79 -9.76 60.52
C ALA A 122 39.20 -9.44 59.05
N GLN A 123 39.62 -8.17 58.79
CA GLN A 123 40.81 -7.62 58.05
C GLN A 123 41.41 -8.32 56.79
N SER A 124 42.06 -7.66 55.80
CA SER A 124 42.97 -6.49 55.85
C SER A 124 43.26 -5.78 54.49
N THR A 125 43.50 -4.44 54.50
CA THR A 125 44.53 -3.62 53.75
C THR A 125 44.74 -3.75 52.21
N SER A 126 45.14 -2.73 51.41
CA SER A 126 45.32 -1.26 51.56
C SER A 126 45.81 -0.63 50.22
N SER A 127 45.57 0.68 49.99
CA SER A 127 46.32 1.63 49.09
C SER A 127 46.53 1.27 47.60
N GLY A 128 46.52 2.18 46.63
CA GLY A 128 46.44 3.66 46.63
C GLY A 128 47.46 4.26 45.64
N GLY A 129 47.12 5.36 44.95
CA GLY A 129 48.08 6.17 44.18
C GLY A 129 47.73 6.39 42.70
N ALA A 130 47.47 7.65 42.33
CA ALA A 130 47.45 8.12 40.94
C ALA A 130 48.87 8.51 40.48
N THR A 131 49.09 8.69 39.16
CA THR A 131 49.42 10.01 38.53
C THR A 131 49.84 9.83 37.05
N THR A 132 49.45 10.82 36.25
CA THR A 132 49.87 11.20 34.88
C THR A 132 51.35 10.99 34.52
N PHE A 133 51.68 10.78 33.22
CA PHE A 133 52.59 11.63 32.40
C PHE A 133 52.86 11.02 30.98
N ARG A 134 52.84 11.86 29.92
CA ARG A 134 53.54 11.71 28.61
C ARG A 134 54.95 12.35 28.74
N PRO A 135 55.96 12.26 27.82
CA PRO A 135 55.87 12.18 26.35
C PRO A 135 57.00 11.35 25.65
N GLY A 136 57.19 11.50 24.32
CA GLY A 136 58.54 11.49 23.70
C GLY A 136 58.84 10.52 22.53
N GLU A 137 58.69 11.02 21.29
CA GLU A 137 59.57 10.90 20.10
C GLU A 137 60.36 9.61 19.72
N GLY A 138 60.37 9.28 18.40
CA GLY A 138 61.64 9.10 17.66
C GLY A 138 61.82 7.94 16.66
N ALA A 139 61.83 8.26 15.34
CA ALA A 139 62.63 7.63 14.25
C ALA A 139 62.40 6.13 13.87
N SER A 140 62.71 5.59 12.66
CA SER A 140 63.08 6.14 11.32
C SER A 140 63.07 5.01 10.23
N ALA A 141 63.03 5.39 8.94
CA ALA A 141 63.40 4.62 7.73
C ALA A 141 62.48 3.45 7.26
N ALA A 142 62.35 3.10 5.97
CA ALA A 142 63.05 3.55 4.74
C ALA A 142 62.17 3.51 3.45
N SER A 143 62.53 4.36 2.47
CA SER A 143 62.65 4.18 0.99
C SER A 143 62.14 2.90 0.27
N ALA A 144 61.77 2.89 -1.02
CA ALA A 144 61.84 3.84 -2.16
C ALA A 144 60.82 3.39 -3.26
N THR A 145 60.10 4.20 -4.07
CA THR A 145 60.40 5.28 -5.07
C THR A 145 60.29 4.80 -6.54
N PHE A 146 59.71 5.67 -7.42
CA PHE A 146 59.81 5.85 -8.90
C PHE A 146 58.41 5.90 -9.59
N THR A 147 57.77 7.08 -9.79
CA THR A 147 57.86 8.05 -10.94
C THR A 147 57.34 7.48 -12.29
N HIS A 148 56.56 8.13 -13.16
CA HIS A 148 56.47 9.53 -13.70
C HIS A 148 55.07 9.72 -14.36
N ALA A 149 54.55 10.86 -14.87
CA ALA A 149 54.89 12.30 -14.90
C ALA A 149 53.62 13.14 -15.30
N SER A 150 53.71 14.47 -15.37
CA SER A 150 52.65 15.41 -15.84
C SER A 150 52.92 15.95 -17.27
N PRO A 151 51.96 16.67 -17.90
CA PRO A 151 51.99 18.16 -17.92
C PRO A 151 50.59 18.81 -17.71
N VAL A 152 50.34 19.92 -16.98
CA VAL A 152 50.86 21.32 -16.94
C VAL A 152 49.94 22.35 -17.68
N SER A 153 49.76 23.52 -17.04
CA SER A 153 49.16 24.81 -17.52
C SER A 153 47.64 25.02 -17.31
N SER A 154 47.11 26.15 -16.81
CA SER A 154 47.71 27.33 -16.12
C SER A 154 46.63 28.34 -15.67
N ALA A 155 46.63 28.74 -14.38
CA ALA A 155 46.31 30.06 -13.77
C ALA A 155 45.04 30.90 -14.19
N PRO A 156 44.51 31.85 -13.36
CA PRO A 156 45.09 32.41 -12.13
C PRO A 156 44.20 32.41 -10.87
N THR A 157 44.88 32.57 -9.73
CA THR A 157 44.32 32.76 -8.38
C THR A 157 43.79 34.17 -8.16
N VAL A 158 42.65 34.30 -7.49
CA VAL A 158 42.29 35.50 -6.71
C VAL A 158 41.89 35.07 -5.30
N SER A 159 42.61 35.55 -4.29
CA SER A 159 42.21 35.45 -2.88
C SER A 159 41.70 36.81 -2.41
N PRO A 160 40.68 36.85 -1.54
CA PRO A 160 40.89 37.57 -0.29
C PRO A 160 40.26 36.92 0.96
N SER A 161 41.03 36.97 2.03
CA SER A 161 40.64 37.14 3.45
C SER A 161 39.38 36.49 4.01
N ALA A 162 39.64 35.47 4.82
CA ALA A 162 38.97 35.13 6.08
C ALA A 162 37.93 36.12 6.64
N TYR A 163 36.70 35.62 6.77
CA TYR A 163 35.84 35.88 7.93
C TYR A 163 35.42 34.54 8.54
N HIS A 164 36.00 34.19 9.69
CA HIS A 164 35.45 33.13 10.53
C HIS A 164 34.21 33.68 11.25
N ASN A 165 33.02 33.31 10.79
CA ASN A 165 31.89 33.18 11.69
C ASN A 165 31.83 31.71 12.14
N PRO A 166 31.76 31.41 13.44
CA PRO A 166 31.34 30.09 13.90
C PRO A 166 29.91 29.82 13.42
N ALA A 167 29.62 28.60 13.00
CA ALA A 167 28.23 28.18 12.81
C ALA A 167 27.49 28.31 14.15
N PRO A 168 26.21 28.75 14.16
CA PRO A 168 25.42 28.80 15.38
C PRO A 168 25.28 27.39 15.96
N SER A 169 25.51 27.26 17.26
CA SER A 169 25.37 26.00 17.98
C SER A 169 23.90 25.68 18.18
N ASP A 170 23.42 24.63 17.52
CA ASP A 170 22.01 24.25 17.35
C ASP A 170 21.40 23.56 18.60
N SER A 171 21.69 24.09 19.79
CA SER A 171 21.41 23.45 21.09
C SER A 171 20.88 24.40 22.17
N GLN A 172 20.25 25.51 21.75
CA GLN A 172 19.44 26.37 22.61
C GLN A 172 17.96 26.21 22.20
N PRO A 173 17.03 25.78 23.08
CA PRO A 173 15.61 25.81 22.76
C PRO A 173 15.18 27.25 22.50
N ILE A 174 14.35 27.46 21.47
CA ILE A 174 13.78 28.78 21.19
C ILE A 174 12.80 29.10 22.33
N LEU A 175 13.24 29.93 23.29
CA LEU A 175 12.47 30.36 24.45
C LEU A 175 11.34 31.32 24.04
N VAL A 176 10.32 30.77 23.37
CA VAL A 176 9.01 31.42 23.26
C VAL A 176 8.40 31.42 24.66
N ALA A 177 7.97 32.60 25.14
CA ALA A 177 7.35 32.70 26.47
C ALA A 177 6.10 31.78 26.54
N PRO A 178 5.87 31.04 27.65
CA PRO A 178 4.73 30.13 27.75
C PRO A 178 3.37 30.80 27.50
N GLU A 179 3.23 32.07 27.86
CA GLU A 179 2.05 32.90 27.54
C GLU A 179 1.87 33.17 26.04
N GLU A 180 2.98 33.36 25.30
CA GLU A 180 2.96 33.58 23.85
C GLU A 180 2.68 32.27 23.09
N VAL A 181 3.16 31.14 23.62
CA VAL A 181 2.76 29.80 23.15
C VAL A 181 1.25 29.65 23.35
N ALA A 182 0.74 29.76 24.59
CA ALA A 182 -0.70 29.66 24.89
C ALA A 182 -1.58 30.63 24.08
N ARG A 183 -1.08 31.81 23.72
CA ARG A 183 -1.79 32.78 22.85
C ARG A 183 -1.85 32.34 21.37
N ARG A 184 -0.88 31.56 20.89
CA ARG A 184 -0.83 31.02 19.51
C ARG A 184 -1.73 29.81 19.34
N PHE A 185 -1.91 29.01 20.39
CA PHE A 185 -2.97 28.01 20.48
C PHE A 185 -4.36 28.69 20.63
N ARG A 186 -4.86 29.23 19.51
CA ARG A 186 -6.18 29.89 19.43
C ARG A 186 -7.32 28.89 19.56
N LEU A 187 -7.68 28.55 20.79
CA LEU A 187 -8.93 27.85 21.09
C LEU A 187 -10.11 28.66 20.55
N ARG A 188 -10.93 28.04 19.71
CA ARG A 188 -12.18 28.59 19.19
C ARG A 188 -13.20 28.71 20.34
N ALA A 189 -14.23 29.53 20.11
CA ALA A 189 -15.35 29.62 21.05
C ALA A 189 -16.08 28.26 21.18
N GLU A 190 -16.05 27.45 20.12
CA GLU A 190 -16.63 26.10 20.04
C GLU A 190 -15.84 25.10 20.91
N ASP A 191 -14.51 25.10 20.79
CA ASP A 191 -13.60 24.32 21.63
C ASP A 191 -13.81 24.65 23.13
N THR A 192 -14.03 25.93 23.44
CA THR A 192 -14.32 26.42 24.80
C THR A 192 -15.63 25.85 25.37
N THR A 193 -16.63 25.58 24.53
CA THR A 193 -17.86 24.86 24.94
C THR A 193 -17.64 23.35 25.05
N LEU A 194 -16.83 22.74 24.16
CA LEU A 194 -16.50 21.32 24.21
C LEU A 194 -15.67 20.96 25.45
N LEU A 195 -14.78 21.87 25.89
CA LEU A 195 -14.00 21.80 27.12
C LEU A 195 -14.84 21.87 28.43
N GLN A 196 -16.15 22.10 28.33
CA GLN A 196 -17.09 22.03 29.46
C GLN A 196 -17.79 20.67 29.59
N SER A 197 -17.58 19.76 28.62
CA SER A 197 -18.06 18.39 28.70
C SER A 197 -17.06 17.48 29.43
N ALA A 198 -17.50 16.29 29.86
CA ALA A 198 -16.61 15.34 30.52
C ALA A 198 -15.46 14.92 29.59
N ALA A 199 -14.24 14.84 30.11
CA ALA A 199 -13.12 14.30 29.35
C ALA A 199 -13.40 12.83 28.99
N PRO A 200 -13.29 12.43 27.71
CA PRO A 200 -13.52 11.04 27.32
C PRO A 200 -12.43 10.14 27.93
N GLU A 201 -12.80 8.89 28.23
CA GLU A 201 -11.82 7.84 28.48
C GLU A 201 -10.98 7.63 27.21
N ARG A 202 -9.65 7.52 27.37
CA ARG A 202 -8.72 7.39 26.25
C ARG A 202 -8.61 5.95 25.82
N ASP A 203 -9.39 5.62 24.81
CA ASP A 203 -9.30 4.36 24.08
C ASP A 203 -8.46 4.47 22.81
N VAL A 204 -8.01 3.31 22.33
CA VAL A 204 -7.23 3.18 21.09
C VAL A 204 -8.05 3.63 19.88
N SER A 205 -7.38 4.33 18.96
CA SER A 205 -7.93 4.65 17.63
C SER A 205 -7.16 3.90 16.55
N PHE A 206 -7.84 3.55 15.45
CA PHE A 206 -7.23 2.90 14.30
C PHE A 206 -7.25 3.79 13.06
N SER A 207 -6.09 3.87 12.41
CA SER A 207 -5.96 4.22 10.99
C SER A 207 -5.97 2.90 10.21
N ILE A 208 -7.12 2.55 9.61
CA ILE A 208 -7.31 1.29 8.88
C ILE A 208 -6.93 1.48 7.41
N TRP A 209 -6.01 0.64 6.92
CA TRP A 209 -5.55 0.63 5.53
C TRP A 209 -6.01 -0.67 4.83
N ASP A 210 -7.02 -0.62 3.96
CA ASP A 210 -7.41 -1.73 3.07
C ASP A 210 -6.46 -1.75 1.86
N TYR A 211 -5.43 -2.60 1.87
CA TYR A 211 -4.45 -2.62 0.80
C TYR A 211 -4.93 -3.39 -0.44
N GLY A 212 -4.74 -2.82 -1.62
CA GLY A 212 -5.06 -3.42 -2.92
C GLY A 212 -4.37 -4.76 -3.12
N GLY A 213 -5.17 -5.81 -3.35
CA GLY A 213 -4.65 -7.18 -3.47
C GLY A 213 -4.04 -7.54 -4.83
N GLN A 214 -4.03 -6.62 -5.79
CA GLN A 214 -3.55 -6.79 -7.15
C GLN A 214 -2.02 -6.73 -7.19
N ARG A 215 -1.38 -7.69 -7.87
CA ARG A 215 0.10 -7.85 -7.91
C ARG A 215 0.84 -6.59 -8.39
N VAL A 216 0.22 -5.78 -9.24
CA VAL A 216 0.72 -4.47 -9.67
C VAL A 216 1.11 -3.55 -8.50
N PHE A 217 0.26 -3.50 -7.46
CA PHE A 217 0.45 -2.63 -6.32
C PHE A 217 1.40 -3.25 -5.28
N TYR A 218 1.92 -4.46 -5.52
CA TYR A 218 2.93 -5.05 -4.66
C TYR A 218 4.30 -4.38 -4.88
N ALA A 219 4.49 -3.55 -5.92
CA ALA A 219 5.64 -2.65 -5.99
C ALA A 219 5.62 -1.60 -4.84
N LEU A 220 4.43 -1.18 -4.41
CA LEU A 220 4.25 -0.06 -3.47
C LEU A 220 4.23 -0.47 -1.98
N HIS A 221 4.05 -1.75 -1.66
CA HIS A 221 3.70 -2.14 -0.28
C HIS A 221 4.80 -1.78 0.75
N HIS A 222 6.07 -1.92 0.36
CA HIS A 222 7.22 -1.66 1.23
C HIS A 222 7.30 -0.22 1.76
N ILE A 223 6.73 0.74 1.04
CA ILE A 223 6.64 2.17 1.41
C ILE A 223 5.71 2.37 2.61
N PHE A 224 4.73 1.48 2.77
CA PHE A 224 3.66 1.60 3.75
C PHE A 224 3.69 0.52 4.84
N LEU A 225 4.55 -0.51 4.73
CA LEU A 225 4.83 -1.45 5.82
C LEU A 225 5.77 -0.79 6.85
N THR A 226 5.20 -0.13 7.85
CA THR A 226 5.93 0.57 8.92
C THR A 226 6.00 -0.23 10.22
N SER A 227 6.99 0.08 11.07
CA SER A 227 7.26 -0.64 12.32
C SER A 227 6.12 -0.58 13.34
N LYS A 228 5.40 0.54 13.40
CA LYS A 228 4.28 0.81 14.31
C LYS A 228 2.92 0.34 13.75
N GLY A 229 2.90 -0.82 13.12
CA GLY A 229 1.72 -1.43 12.51
C GLY A 229 1.21 -2.66 13.26
N LEU A 230 -0.11 -2.85 13.22
CA LEU A 230 -0.79 -4.12 13.47
C LEU A 230 -1.31 -4.63 12.12
N TYR A 231 -0.88 -5.81 11.70
CA TYR A 231 -1.15 -6.32 10.36
C TYR A 231 -2.21 -7.40 10.35
N VAL A 232 -3.12 -7.35 9.39
CA VAL A 232 -4.17 -8.36 9.18
C VAL A 232 -3.95 -8.99 7.81
N VAL A 233 -3.43 -10.22 7.78
CA VAL A 233 -3.26 -11.00 6.55
C VAL A 233 -4.54 -11.78 6.28
N VAL A 234 -5.15 -11.55 5.12
CA VAL A 234 -6.45 -12.12 4.77
C VAL A 234 -6.32 -13.11 3.62
N PHE A 235 -6.92 -14.28 3.78
CA PHE A 235 -6.99 -15.34 2.77
C PHE A 235 -8.41 -15.90 2.65
N ASP A 236 -8.74 -16.46 1.49
CA ASP A 236 -10.00 -17.16 1.26
C ASP A 236 -9.84 -18.63 1.64
N MET A 237 -10.57 -19.09 2.66
CA MET A 237 -10.44 -20.45 3.18
C MET A 237 -10.80 -21.52 2.14
N ARG A 238 -11.66 -21.18 1.17
CA ARG A 238 -12.12 -22.10 0.11
C ARG A 238 -10.95 -22.54 -0.79
N GLU A 239 -9.94 -21.68 -0.96
CA GLU A 239 -8.75 -21.96 -1.77
C GLU A 239 -7.84 -23.03 -1.15
N LEU A 240 -7.99 -23.31 0.16
CA LEU A 240 -7.20 -24.31 0.87
C LEU A 240 -7.89 -25.67 0.95
N LEU A 241 -9.17 -25.80 0.62
CA LEU A 241 -9.93 -27.05 0.65
C LEU A 241 -9.80 -27.86 -0.64
N ASP A 242 -10.27 -29.11 -0.61
CA ASP A 242 -10.52 -29.87 -1.85
C ASP A 242 -11.75 -29.30 -2.58
N VAL A 243 -11.61 -29.07 -3.89
CA VAL A 243 -12.67 -28.62 -4.79
C VAL A 243 -13.91 -29.51 -4.71
N ASP A 244 -13.74 -30.82 -4.48
CA ASP A 244 -14.86 -31.76 -4.35
C ASP A 244 -15.78 -31.43 -3.17
N LYS A 245 -15.25 -30.88 -2.07
CA LYS A 245 -16.02 -30.45 -0.89
C LYS A 245 -16.84 -29.17 -1.12
N LEU A 246 -16.51 -28.41 -2.17
CA LEU A 246 -17.13 -27.12 -2.49
C LEU A 246 -18.20 -27.20 -3.60
N LYS A 247 -18.30 -28.32 -4.32
CA LYS A 247 -19.20 -28.51 -5.47
C LYS A 247 -20.69 -28.35 -5.15
N ASP A 248 -21.10 -28.70 -3.94
CA ASP A 248 -22.50 -28.57 -3.51
C ASP A 248 -22.84 -27.16 -3.00
N LYS A 249 -21.83 -26.30 -2.82
CA LYS A 249 -21.95 -24.94 -2.27
C LYS A 249 -21.73 -23.83 -3.31
N LEU A 250 -20.81 -24.04 -4.25
CA LEU A 250 -20.38 -23.04 -5.23
C LEU A 250 -20.81 -23.41 -6.65
N THR A 251 -21.12 -22.40 -7.46
CA THR A 251 -21.33 -22.58 -8.91
C THR A 251 -20.03 -22.96 -9.63
N PRO A 252 -20.10 -23.61 -10.81
CA PRO A 252 -18.92 -23.89 -11.62
C PRO A 252 -18.09 -22.65 -11.98
N GLN A 253 -18.73 -21.48 -12.07
CA GLN A 253 -18.10 -20.19 -12.33
C GLN A 253 -17.29 -19.70 -11.14
N GLU A 254 -17.84 -19.79 -9.92
CA GLU A 254 -17.13 -19.42 -8.68
C GLU A 254 -15.94 -20.36 -8.44
N LEU A 255 -16.13 -21.67 -8.63
CA LEU A 255 -15.05 -22.65 -8.54
C LEU A 255 -13.90 -22.37 -9.52
N ALA A 256 -14.21 -21.89 -10.72
CA ALA A 256 -13.21 -21.51 -11.71
C ALA A 256 -12.50 -20.17 -11.40
N GLY A 257 -13.02 -19.38 -10.45
CA GLY A 257 -12.45 -18.10 -10.01
C GLY A 257 -11.56 -18.18 -8.76
N LEU A 258 -11.59 -19.30 -8.03
CA LEU A 258 -10.71 -19.56 -6.88
C LEU A 258 -9.25 -19.70 -7.34
N ALA A 259 -8.30 -19.21 -6.54
CA ALA A 259 -6.90 -19.56 -6.76
C ALA A 259 -6.63 -21.02 -6.38
N THR A 260 -5.52 -21.56 -6.88
CA THR A 260 -5.03 -22.86 -6.41
C THR A 260 -4.51 -22.77 -4.98
N ARG A 261 -4.53 -23.88 -4.24
CA ARG A 261 -3.96 -24.00 -2.88
C ARG A 261 -2.52 -23.48 -2.82
N ASP A 262 -1.68 -23.85 -3.80
CA ASP A 262 -0.28 -23.44 -3.88
C ASP A 262 -0.12 -21.92 -4.05
N GLU A 263 -0.96 -21.29 -4.89
CA GLU A 263 -0.99 -19.83 -5.03
C GLU A 263 -1.45 -19.16 -3.75
N SER A 264 -2.52 -19.64 -3.11
CA SER A 264 -3.06 -19.07 -1.87
C SER A 264 -2.03 -19.11 -0.73
N LEU A 265 -1.39 -20.26 -0.52
CA LEU A 265 -0.28 -20.43 0.42
C LEU A 265 0.92 -19.54 0.09
N TRP A 266 1.24 -19.39 -1.20
CA TRP A 266 2.29 -18.47 -1.65
C TRP A 266 1.95 -17.01 -1.31
N PHE A 267 0.70 -16.56 -1.51
CA PHE A 267 0.27 -15.21 -1.15
C PHE A 267 0.31 -14.96 0.36
N VAL A 268 -0.14 -15.91 1.19
CA VAL A 268 -0.04 -15.80 2.66
C VAL A 268 1.44 -15.68 3.08
N ARG A 269 2.29 -16.57 2.56
CA ARG A 269 3.73 -16.56 2.86
C ARG A 269 4.45 -15.31 2.34
N PHE A 270 4.06 -14.79 1.18
CA PHE A 270 4.56 -13.52 0.63
C PHE A 270 4.28 -12.37 1.61
N TRP A 271 3.02 -12.20 2.04
CA TRP A 271 2.66 -11.11 2.94
C TRP A 271 3.31 -11.23 4.32
N LEU A 272 3.36 -12.43 4.90
CA LEU A 272 4.05 -12.68 6.18
C LEU A 272 5.56 -12.36 6.09
N ASN A 273 6.22 -12.72 4.98
CA ASN A 273 7.63 -12.40 4.76
C ASN A 273 7.85 -10.89 4.53
N SER A 274 7.01 -10.22 3.75
CA SER A 274 7.08 -8.77 3.55
C SER A 274 6.91 -8.01 4.87
N ILE A 275 5.92 -8.40 5.70
CA ILE A 275 5.74 -7.82 7.04
C ILE A 275 6.99 -8.08 7.88
N LYS A 276 7.53 -9.31 7.89
CA LYS A 276 8.74 -9.61 8.67
C LYS A 276 9.98 -8.82 8.21
N LEU A 277 10.10 -8.52 6.91
CA LEU A 277 11.21 -7.77 6.34
C LEU A 277 11.15 -6.27 6.66
N HIS A 278 9.96 -5.66 6.56
CA HIS A 278 9.79 -4.21 6.70
C HIS A 278 9.33 -3.76 8.10
N ALA A 279 8.66 -4.65 8.85
CA ALA A 279 8.13 -4.41 10.19
C ALA A 279 8.39 -5.63 11.12
N PRO A 280 9.67 -5.94 11.43
CA PRO A 280 10.08 -7.22 12.03
C PRO A 280 9.50 -7.53 13.42
N ASP A 281 9.08 -6.49 14.14
CA ASP A 281 8.50 -6.53 15.49
C ASP A 281 6.99 -6.30 15.54
N ALA A 282 6.34 -6.14 14.37
CA ALA A 282 4.91 -5.93 14.30
C ALA A 282 4.12 -7.19 14.64
N SER A 283 2.98 -7.00 15.30
CA SER A 283 2.01 -8.07 15.55
C SER A 283 1.20 -8.34 14.28
N VAL A 284 0.89 -9.62 14.06
CA VAL A 284 0.16 -10.08 12.87
C VAL A 284 -1.06 -10.88 13.28
N VAL A 285 -2.18 -10.67 12.60
CA VAL A 285 -3.40 -11.47 12.70
C VAL A 285 -3.63 -12.15 11.35
N LEU A 286 -3.89 -13.45 11.35
CA LEU A 286 -4.31 -14.17 10.15
C LEU A 286 -5.84 -14.32 10.15
N VAL A 287 -6.49 -14.04 9.04
CA VAL A 287 -7.96 -14.05 8.92
C VAL A 287 -8.39 -14.85 7.69
N GLY A 288 -9.17 -15.91 7.94
CA GLY A 288 -9.81 -16.72 6.91
C GLY A 288 -11.22 -16.21 6.62
N THR A 289 -11.50 -15.84 5.39
CA THR A 289 -12.82 -15.40 4.94
C THR A 289 -13.64 -16.55 4.34
N HIS A 290 -14.93 -16.29 4.06
CA HIS A 290 -15.90 -17.26 3.54
C HIS A 290 -16.25 -18.42 4.50
N LYS A 291 -16.34 -18.11 5.81
CA LYS A 291 -16.80 -19.06 6.83
C LYS A 291 -18.21 -19.60 6.58
N ASP A 292 -19.07 -18.85 5.89
CA ASP A 292 -20.38 -19.31 5.42
C ASP A 292 -20.30 -20.51 4.46
N GLN A 293 -19.16 -20.70 3.78
CA GLN A 293 -18.93 -21.80 2.84
C GLN A 293 -18.01 -22.89 3.38
N VAL A 294 -17.37 -22.71 4.53
CA VAL A 294 -16.36 -23.62 5.08
C VAL A 294 -16.78 -24.14 6.45
N ASP A 295 -17.09 -25.44 6.52
CA ASP A 295 -17.53 -26.10 7.76
C ASP A 295 -16.34 -26.65 8.58
N ASP A 296 -15.33 -27.17 7.88
CA ASP A 296 -14.14 -27.81 8.47
C ASP A 296 -13.00 -26.78 8.56
N LEU A 297 -12.88 -26.13 9.73
CA LEU A 297 -11.82 -25.17 10.01
C LEU A 297 -10.50 -25.85 10.41
N GLU A 298 -10.55 -27.10 10.89
CA GLU A 298 -9.36 -27.87 11.28
C GLU A 298 -8.56 -28.29 10.03
N GLU A 299 -9.22 -28.71 8.95
CA GLU A 299 -8.56 -28.98 7.66
C GLU A 299 -7.82 -27.76 7.09
N VAL A 300 -8.40 -26.57 7.21
CA VAL A 300 -7.78 -25.31 6.77
C VAL A 300 -6.51 -25.02 7.60
N ASP A 301 -6.59 -25.24 8.91
CA ASP A 301 -5.49 -25.01 9.84
C ASP A 301 -4.35 -26.03 9.65
N ASP A 302 -4.68 -27.31 9.46
CA ASP A 302 -3.74 -28.38 9.11
C ASP A 302 -2.98 -28.06 7.83
N VAL A 303 -3.66 -27.55 6.80
CA VAL A 303 -3.02 -27.13 5.53
C VAL A 303 -2.05 -25.97 5.76
N LEU A 304 -2.42 -24.97 6.56
CA LEU A 304 -1.55 -23.83 6.90
C LEU A 304 -0.32 -24.27 7.72
N ARG A 305 -0.50 -25.14 8.72
CA ARG A 305 0.57 -25.71 9.55
C ARG A 305 1.52 -26.60 8.75
N ALA A 306 0.98 -27.52 7.94
CA ALA A 306 1.77 -28.42 7.10
C ALA A 306 2.59 -27.66 6.05
N ALA A 307 2.07 -26.55 5.52
CA ALA A 307 2.79 -25.66 4.60
C ALA A 307 3.85 -24.79 5.29
N GLY A 308 3.85 -24.70 6.62
CA GLY A 308 4.82 -23.92 7.40
C GLY A 308 4.81 -22.42 7.07
N VAL A 309 3.64 -21.85 6.74
CA VAL A 309 3.55 -20.44 6.30
C VAL A 309 3.83 -19.45 7.43
N VAL A 310 3.45 -19.79 8.66
CA VAL A 310 3.76 -19.03 9.87
C VAL A 310 5.11 -19.52 10.42
N ARG A 311 6.10 -18.62 10.49
CA ARG A 311 7.40 -18.90 11.11
C ARG A 311 7.34 -18.74 12.65
N PRO A 312 8.18 -19.44 13.42
CA PRO A 312 8.23 -19.32 14.90
C PRO A 312 8.56 -17.91 15.43
N ASP A 313 9.18 -17.06 14.61
CA ASP A 313 9.54 -15.67 14.94
C ASP A 313 8.51 -14.63 14.43
N CYS A 314 7.34 -15.09 14.01
CA CYS A 314 6.17 -14.25 13.73
C CYS A 314 5.40 -13.99 15.03
N ARG A 315 5.13 -12.72 15.35
CA ARG A 315 4.29 -12.31 16.49
C ARG A 315 2.80 -12.47 16.12
N LEU A 316 2.38 -13.72 15.93
CA LEU A 316 1.01 -14.07 15.53
C LEU A 316 0.05 -13.95 16.73
N VAL A 317 -1.01 -13.18 16.55
CA VAL A 317 -2.16 -13.10 17.47
C VAL A 317 -3.08 -14.28 17.17
N LEU A 318 -3.29 -15.15 18.17
CA LEU A 318 -4.11 -16.35 18.04
C LEU A 318 -5.53 -16.14 18.60
N PRO A 319 -6.56 -16.75 18.00
CA PRO A 319 -7.90 -16.88 18.56
C PRO A 319 -7.93 -17.82 19.79
N GLU A 320 -9.01 -17.75 20.57
CA GLU A 320 -9.22 -18.59 21.77
C GLU A 320 -9.33 -20.11 21.49
N ASN A 321 -9.48 -20.51 20.23
CA ASN A 321 -9.62 -21.91 19.79
C ASN A 321 -8.34 -22.52 19.18
N ASP A 322 -7.17 -21.92 19.41
CA ASP A 322 -5.83 -22.40 19.05
C ASP A 322 -5.53 -22.58 17.54
N LEU A 323 -6.49 -22.29 16.65
CA LEU A 323 -6.25 -22.20 15.20
C LEU A 323 -5.23 -21.08 14.90
N LEU A 324 -4.51 -21.16 13.78
CA LEU A 324 -3.61 -20.09 13.32
C LEU A 324 -4.34 -18.82 12.88
N PHE A 325 -5.67 -18.84 12.71
CA PHE A 325 -6.44 -17.76 12.08
C PHE A 325 -7.83 -17.55 12.67
N PHE A 326 -8.35 -16.33 12.56
CA PHE A 326 -9.74 -15.99 12.86
C PHE A 326 -10.62 -16.28 11.63
N ALA A 327 -11.63 -17.14 11.78
CA ALA A 327 -12.60 -17.43 10.72
C ALA A 327 -13.77 -16.41 10.73
N VAL A 328 -13.97 -15.68 9.63
CA VAL A 328 -15.01 -14.63 9.51
C VAL A 328 -15.98 -14.92 8.37
N ASP A 329 -17.27 -14.82 8.68
CA ASP A 329 -18.34 -14.73 7.70
C ASP A 329 -18.55 -13.25 7.36
N ASN A 330 -18.21 -12.86 6.13
CA ASN A 330 -18.37 -11.49 5.64
C ASN A 330 -19.75 -11.21 5.01
N CYS A 331 -20.55 -12.26 4.80
CA CYS A 331 -21.87 -12.22 4.16
C CYS A 331 -23.00 -12.10 5.20
N SER A 332 -22.77 -12.52 6.45
CA SER A 332 -23.74 -12.38 7.54
C SER A 332 -24.16 -10.91 7.76
N PRO A 333 -25.46 -10.62 7.90
CA PRO A 333 -25.94 -9.28 8.24
C PRO A 333 -25.70 -8.89 9.71
N ASP A 334 -25.14 -9.79 10.53
CA ASP A 334 -24.85 -9.52 11.93
C ASP A 334 -23.74 -8.46 12.10
N VAL A 335 -23.98 -7.47 12.96
CA VAL A 335 -23.03 -6.42 13.35
C VAL A 335 -21.85 -7.00 14.17
N ASN A 336 -22.04 -8.18 14.76
CA ASN A 336 -21.09 -8.88 15.61
C ASN A 336 -20.35 -10.05 14.91
N ARG A 337 -20.52 -10.23 13.60
CA ARG A 337 -19.83 -11.29 12.83
C ARG A 337 -18.30 -11.28 12.89
N ALA A 338 -17.69 -10.17 13.32
CA ALA A 338 -16.26 -10.03 13.56
C ALA A 338 -15.91 -9.70 15.04
N GLU A 339 -16.81 -9.94 16.00
CA GLU A 339 -16.63 -9.55 17.42
C GLU A 339 -15.36 -10.14 18.06
N ALA A 340 -15.08 -11.43 17.86
CA ALA A 340 -13.86 -12.07 18.38
C ALA A 340 -12.58 -11.47 17.79
N LEU A 341 -12.61 -11.08 16.50
CA LEU A 341 -11.50 -10.41 15.84
C LEU A 341 -11.34 -8.97 16.36
N ARG A 342 -12.43 -8.21 16.52
CA ARG A 342 -12.41 -6.87 17.14
C ARG A 342 -11.79 -6.90 18.52
N LYS A 343 -12.22 -7.84 19.38
CA LYS A 343 -11.68 -8.06 20.72
C LYS A 343 -10.16 -8.28 20.68
N ALA A 344 -9.70 -9.28 19.91
CA ALA A 344 -8.28 -9.61 19.83
C ALA A 344 -7.43 -8.46 19.23
N VAL A 345 -7.94 -7.75 18.23
CA VAL A 345 -7.27 -6.58 17.63
C VAL A 345 -7.18 -5.42 18.62
N THR A 346 -8.26 -5.10 19.35
CA THR A 346 -8.25 -4.08 20.42
C THR A 346 -7.30 -4.46 21.55
N GLU A 347 -7.37 -5.69 22.08
CA GLU A 347 -6.53 -6.17 23.18
C GLU A 347 -5.04 -6.22 22.79
N THR A 348 -4.73 -6.57 21.53
CA THR A 348 -3.35 -6.50 21.02
C THR A 348 -2.91 -5.04 20.92
N ALA A 349 -3.74 -4.16 20.37
CA ALA A 349 -3.40 -2.78 20.12
C ALA A 349 -3.17 -1.97 21.41
N THR A 350 -3.86 -2.28 22.51
CA THR A 350 -3.61 -1.67 23.83
C THR A 350 -2.30 -2.12 24.49
N GLN A 351 -1.68 -3.20 23.99
CA GLN A 351 -0.41 -3.76 24.50
C GLN A 351 0.81 -3.39 23.64
N LEU A 352 0.62 -2.73 22.49
CA LEU A 352 1.73 -2.29 21.65
C LEU A 352 2.48 -1.15 22.33
N ASP A 353 3.81 -1.21 22.41
CA ASP A 353 4.64 -0.22 23.10
C ASP A 353 4.30 1.23 22.68
N HIS A 354 4.10 1.45 21.38
CA HIS A 354 3.78 2.77 20.81
C HIS A 354 2.35 3.26 21.10
N ALA A 355 1.44 2.43 21.59
CA ALA A 355 0.16 2.88 22.12
C ALA A 355 0.36 3.75 23.38
N HIS A 356 1.48 3.54 24.09
CA HIS A 356 1.87 4.27 25.29
C HIS A 356 2.86 5.43 25.02
N ASP A 357 3.32 5.61 23.76
CA ASP A 357 4.20 6.72 23.37
C ASP A 357 3.54 8.05 23.70
N LYS A 358 4.19 8.85 24.55
CA LYS A 358 3.71 10.17 24.92
C LYS A 358 3.96 11.16 23.79
N VAL A 359 2.90 11.74 23.25
CA VAL A 359 2.95 12.75 22.19
C VAL A 359 2.74 14.13 22.80
N PRO A 360 3.61 15.12 22.53
CA PRO A 360 3.39 16.50 22.96
C PRO A 360 2.14 17.14 22.32
N LEU A 361 1.42 17.97 23.07
CA LEU A 361 0.30 18.78 22.54
C LEU A 361 0.68 19.60 21.30
N ALA A 362 1.92 20.11 21.24
CA ALA A 362 2.43 20.85 20.09
C ALA A 362 2.46 20.01 18.80
N TRP A 363 2.78 18.71 18.88
CA TRP A 363 2.85 17.84 17.70
C TRP A 363 1.46 17.64 17.08
N LEU A 364 0.45 17.38 17.92
CA LEU A 364 -0.92 17.24 17.45
C LEU A 364 -1.49 18.56 16.91
N LYS A 365 -1.07 19.71 17.45
CA LYS A 365 -1.47 21.01 16.89
C LYS A 365 -0.84 21.27 15.53
N ILE A 366 0.45 20.98 15.34
CA ILE A 366 1.07 21.07 13.99
C ILE A 366 0.31 20.18 13.01
N ARG A 367 -0.05 18.94 13.40
CA ARG A 367 -0.86 18.07 12.54
C ARG A 367 -2.23 18.67 12.23
N GLU A 368 -2.93 19.24 13.21
CA GLU A 368 -4.22 19.91 12.99
C GLU A 368 -4.07 21.08 12.00
N ASP A 369 -3.06 21.93 12.16
CA ASP A 369 -2.79 23.07 11.26
C ASP A 369 -2.43 22.61 9.83
N LEU A 370 -1.68 21.51 9.69
CA LEU A 370 -1.38 20.88 8.39
C LEU A 370 -2.68 20.39 7.72
N VAL A 371 -3.54 19.69 8.45
CA VAL A 371 -4.83 19.20 7.93
C VAL A 371 -5.77 20.36 7.57
N GLU A 372 -5.84 21.41 8.39
CA GLU A 372 -6.67 22.59 8.12
C GLU A 372 -6.22 23.40 6.91
N SER A 373 -4.96 23.25 6.45
CA SER A 373 -4.47 23.85 5.21
C SER A 373 -5.24 23.35 3.97
N LYS A 374 -5.70 22.09 4.00
CA LYS A 374 -6.32 21.35 2.89
C LYS A 374 -5.41 21.10 1.69
N GLU A 375 -4.12 21.36 1.82
CA GLU A 375 -3.13 20.95 0.83
C GLU A 375 -2.75 19.47 1.05
N PRO A 376 -2.62 18.66 -0.02
CA PRO A 376 -2.29 17.23 0.12
C PRO A 376 -0.83 16.99 0.54
N PHE A 377 0.04 17.98 0.31
CA PHE A 377 1.43 18.01 0.77
C PHE A 377 1.87 19.46 1.04
N VAL A 378 2.94 19.64 1.81
CA VAL A 378 3.59 20.94 2.03
C VAL A 378 5.13 20.81 2.03
N PRO A 379 5.87 21.90 1.76
CA PRO A 379 7.31 21.96 1.99
C PRO A 379 7.68 21.80 3.47
N ILE A 380 8.78 21.11 3.75
CA ILE A 380 9.31 20.90 5.11
C ILE A 380 9.55 22.22 5.86
N GLU A 381 10.03 23.25 5.17
CA GLU A 381 10.31 24.57 5.75
C GLU A 381 9.05 25.24 6.34
N GLU A 382 7.87 24.97 5.77
CA GLU A 382 6.61 25.45 6.33
C GLU A 382 6.26 24.72 7.64
N VAL A 383 6.48 23.41 7.70
CA VAL A 383 6.28 22.61 8.93
C VAL A 383 7.30 23.01 10.02
N LEU A 384 8.54 23.29 9.63
CA LEU A 384 9.58 23.81 10.52
C LEU A 384 9.20 25.21 11.05
N ALA A 385 8.65 26.08 10.20
CA ALA A 385 8.14 27.38 10.61
C ALA A 385 6.95 27.26 11.58
N MET A 386 5.97 26.39 11.29
CA MET A 386 4.84 26.08 12.19
C MET A 386 5.36 25.63 13.57
N GLY A 387 6.27 24.64 13.61
CA GLY A 387 6.88 24.15 14.84
C GLY A 387 7.63 25.23 15.61
N ALA A 388 8.39 26.08 14.93
CA ALA A 388 9.07 27.22 15.55
C ALA A 388 8.08 28.23 16.16
N THR A 389 6.87 28.41 15.60
CA THR A 389 5.84 29.24 16.25
C THR A 389 5.36 28.68 17.58
N LEU A 390 5.45 27.35 17.77
CA LEU A 390 5.06 26.62 18.97
C LEU A 390 6.26 26.25 19.87
N GLY A 391 7.43 26.87 19.63
CA GLY A 391 8.65 26.67 20.42
C GLY A 391 9.36 25.33 20.19
N GLN A 392 8.95 24.55 19.18
CA GLN A 392 9.62 23.29 18.83
C GLN A 392 10.94 23.56 18.09
N SER A 393 11.97 22.75 18.35
CA SER A 393 13.20 22.78 17.55
C SER A 393 12.99 22.09 16.20
N GLN A 394 13.82 22.41 15.20
CA GLN A 394 13.78 21.71 13.91
C GLN A 394 13.98 20.18 14.07
N THR A 395 14.81 19.78 15.02
CA THR A 395 15.09 18.38 15.35
C THR A 395 13.83 17.68 15.88
N ASP A 396 13.03 18.36 16.70
CA ASP A 396 11.81 17.78 17.28
C ASP A 396 10.67 17.72 16.26
N VAL A 397 10.58 18.68 15.35
CA VAL A 397 9.66 18.62 14.19
C VAL A 397 10.02 17.45 13.27
N ARG A 398 11.31 17.19 12.99
CA ARG A 398 11.72 16.01 12.19
C ARG A 398 11.41 14.68 12.91
N LYS A 399 11.60 14.60 14.23
CA LYS A 399 11.17 13.43 15.04
C LYS A 399 9.66 13.22 15.00
N MET A 400 8.89 14.30 15.10
CA MET A 400 7.43 14.28 14.98
C MET A 400 7.00 13.71 13.62
N LEU A 401 7.60 14.17 12.54
CA LEU A 401 7.28 13.71 11.19
C LEU A 401 7.63 12.23 10.98
N ALA A 402 8.79 11.77 11.48
CA ALA A 402 9.16 10.36 11.47
C ALA A 402 8.15 9.50 12.27
N TYR A 403 7.76 9.96 13.46
CA TYR A 403 6.73 9.31 14.28
C TYR A 403 5.37 9.23 13.57
N PHE A 404 4.92 10.33 12.95
CA PHE A 404 3.66 10.37 12.21
C PHE A 404 3.70 9.54 10.91
N HIS A 405 4.88 9.38 10.30
CA HIS A 405 5.08 8.47 9.17
C HIS A 405 4.96 7.01 9.61
N ASP A 406 5.61 6.61 10.71
CA ASP A 406 5.52 5.26 11.28
C ASP A 406 4.06 4.87 11.61
N VAL A 407 3.30 5.78 12.21
CA VAL A 407 1.86 5.59 12.54
C VAL A 407 0.96 5.71 11.28
N GLY A 408 1.51 6.14 10.14
CA GLY A 408 0.79 6.23 8.87
C GLY A 408 -0.29 7.30 8.83
N VAL A 409 -0.01 8.48 9.42
CA VAL A 409 -0.89 9.67 9.30
C VAL A 409 -0.30 10.78 8.43
N VAL A 410 0.97 10.67 8.04
CA VAL A 410 1.64 11.45 6.98
C VAL A 410 2.59 10.52 6.22
N VAL A 411 3.16 10.99 5.11
CA VAL A 411 4.36 10.37 4.51
C VAL A 411 5.51 11.38 4.49
N TYR A 412 6.62 11.01 5.12
CA TYR A 412 7.84 11.81 5.22
C TYR A 412 9.05 10.87 5.15
N LEU A 413 9.98 11.11 4.22
CA LEU A 413 11.09 10.20 3.94
C LEU A 413 12.44 10.90 4.13
N SER A 414 13.21 10.51 5.14
CA SER A 414 14.53 11.08 5.45
C SER A 414 15.67 10.39 4.70
N GLY A 415 15.49 10.14 3.40
CA GLY A 415 16.45 9.40 2.57
C GLY A 415 17.46 10.27 1.82
N SER A 416 17.11 11.52 1.53
CA SER A 416 17.92 12.48 0.78
C SER A 416 17.42 13.90 1.00
N GLU A 417 18.18 14.91 0.55
CA GLU A 417 17.79 16.32 0.59
C GLU A 417 16.49 16.57 -0.19
N THR A 418 16.26 15.90 -1.31
CA THR A 418 15.02 16.01 -2.07
C THR A 418 13.85 15.36 -1.32
N LEU A 419 14.03 14.14 -0.81
CA LEU A 419 12.96 13.42 -0.11
C LEU A 419 12.56 14.07 1.23
N GLU A 420 13.49 14.75 1.90
CA GLU A 420 13.19 15.53 3.10
C GLU A 420 12.42 16.82 2.82
N ARG A 421 12.35 17.31 1.58
CA ARG A 421 11.73 18.61 1.26
C ARG A 421 10.21 18.61 1.28
N VAL A 422 9.55 17.46 1.11
CA VAL A 422 8.09 17.37 1.02
C VAL A 422 7.52 16.50 2.15
N VAL A 423 6.50 17.03 2.82
CA VAL A 423 5.67 16.30 3.78
C VAL A 423 4.31 16.08 3.13
N VAL A 424 3.97 14.82 2.84
CA VAL A 424 2.64 14.46 2.32
C VAL A 424 1.69 14.34 3.50
N ILE A 425 0.70 15.22 3.55
CA ILE A 425 -0.31 15.32 4.61
C ILE A 425 -1.43 14.29 4.40
N GLU A 426 -1.77 14.01 3.13
CA GLU A 426 -2.81 13.05 2.76
C GLU A 426 -2.21 11.82 2.07
N PRO A 427 -1.98 10.69 2.79
CA PRO A 427 -1.41 9.50 2.18
C PRO A 427 -2.31 8.87 1.09
N GLN A 428 -3.64 9.05 1.18
CA GLN A 428 -4.58 8.57 0.14
C GLN A 428 -4.32 9.27 -1.20
N TRP A 429 -4.13 10.58 -1.20
CA TRP A 429 -3.77 11.34 -2.40
C TRP A 429 -2.50 10.79 -3.06
N LEU A 430 -1.46 10.48 -2.27
CA LEU A 430 -0.22 9.91 -2.80
C LEU A 430 -0.45 8.51 -3.41
N LEU A 431 -1.20 7.65 -2.71
CA LEU A 431 -1.58 6.32 -3.21
C LEU A 431 -2.31 6.45 -4.56
N ASP A 432 -3.26 7.38 -4.67
CA ASP A 432 -4.02 7.64 -5.90
C ASP A 432 -3.13 8.16 -7.04
N LYS A 433 -2.12 9.00 -6.76
CA LYS A 433 -1.13 9.42 -7.78
C LYS A 433 -0.28 8.23 -8.25
N LEU A 434 0.28 7.47 -7.32
CA LEU A 434 1.13 6.31 -7.61
C LEU A 434 0.36 5.20 -8.33
N ALA A 435 -0.93 5.02 -8.02
CA ALA A 435 -1.85 4.15 -8.76
C ALA A 435 -1.74 4.44 -10.25
N ARG A 436 -1.88 5.70 -10.66
CA ARG A 436 -1.89 6.10 -12.07
C ARG A 436 -0.55 5.87 -12.76
N VAL A 437 0.57 6.09 -12.08
CA VAL A 437 1.91 5.82 -12.66
C VAL A 437 2.15 4.33 -12.87
N ILE A 438 1.61 3.45 -12.01
CA ILE A 438 1.90 2.00 -11.99
C ILE A 438 0.73 1.16 -12.57
N ALA A 439 -0.44 1.75 -12.84
CA ALA A 439 -1.62 1.08 -13.41
C ALA A 439 -1.91 1.42 -14.88
N ASP A 440 -1.56 2.60 -15.38
CA ASP A 440 -1.87 3.00 -16.75
C ASP A 440 -0.96 2.30 -17.78
N ASP A 441 -1.48 2.00 -18.97
CA ASP A 441 -0.85 1.19 -20.04
C ASP A 441 0.54 1.68 -20.57
N LEU A 442 1.00 2.89 -20.21
CA LEU A 442 2.25 3.47 -20.71
C LEU A 442 3.46 2.95 -19.90
N HIS A 443 4.08 1.89 -20.42
CA HIS A 443 5.25 1.22 -19.81
C HIS A 443 6.47 2.15 -19.64
N ALA A 444 6.54 3.21 -20.47
CA ALA A 444 7.49 4.31 -20.33
C ALA A 444 6.72 5.61 -20.06
N ARG A 445 7.14 6.38 -19.05
CA ARG A 445 6.54 7.66 -18.68
C ARG A 445 7.41 8.81 -19.20
N LYS A 446 6.76 9.86 -19.72
CA LYS A 446 7.39 11.15 -20.05
C LYS A 446 7.41 12.03 -18.82
N LEU A 447 8.42 12.90 -18.70
CA LEU A 447 8.51 13.91 -17.64
C LEU A 447 7.23 14.75 -17.51
N SER A 448 6.63 15.15 -18.64
CA SER A 448 5.38 15.93 -18.66
C SER A 448 4.16 15.19 -18.10
N LEU A 449 4.14 13.86 -18.11
CA LEU A 449 3.07 13.08 -17.48
C LEU A 449 3.27 13.00 -15.96
N LEU A 450 4.52 12.91 -15.49
CA LEU A 450 4.83 12.98 -14.05
C LEU A 450 4.52 14.38 -13.50
N ALA A 451 4.90 15.43 -14.23
CA ALA A 451 4.56 16.82 -13.90
C ALA A 451 3.05 17.01 -13.80
N TRP A 452 2.29 16.63 -14.83
CA TRP A 452 0.83 16.74 -14.80
C TRP A 452 0.18 15.92 -13.67
N LEU A 453 0.75 14.76 -13.31
CA LEU A 453 0.26 13.96 -12.19
C LEU A 453 0.49 14.65 -10.84
N TRP A 454 1.63 15.30 -10.63
CA TRP A 454 1.93 16.02 -9.38
C TRP A 454 1.40 17.46 -9.33
N GLY A 455 0.89 18.00 -10.45
CA GLY A 455 0.34 19.36 -10.54
C GLY A 455 1.35 20.43 -10.98
N GLU A 456 2.39 20.02 -11.73
CA GLU A 456 3.53 20.82 -12.21
C GLU A 456 4.51 21.32 -11.12
N GLU A 457 4.20 21.13 -9.84
CA GLU A 457 5.08 21.42 -8.70
C GLU A 457 5.86 20.16 -8.27
N GLU A 458 6.97 20.33 -7.54
CA GLU A 458 7.80 19.26 -6.91
C GLU A 458 7.97 17.93 -7.71
N VAL A 459 8.10 18.02 -9.04
CA VAL A 459 8.23 16.85 -9.93
C VAL A 459 9.53 16.07 -9.65
N ASP A 460 10.59 16.77 -9.26
CA ASP A 460 11.87 16.17 -8.87
C ASP A 460 11.71 15.29 -7.62
N TYR A 461 10.87 15.69 -6.65
CA TYR A 461 10.52 14.85 -5.51
C TYR A 461 9.81 13.58 -5.94
N LEU A 462 8.82 13.66 -6.85
CA LEU A 462 8.14 12.46 -7.34
C LEU A 462 9.12 11.50 -8.05
N ILE A 463 10.02 12.02 -8.89
CA ILE A 463 11.02 11.20 -9.58
C ILE A 463 11.94 10.52 -8.56
N GLU A 464 12.52 11.27 -7.64
CA GLU A 464 13.46 10.72 -6.66
C GLU A 464 12.76 9.78 -5.66
N PHE A 465 11.51 10.06 -5.29
CA PHE A 465 10.65 9.15 -4.53
C PHE A 465 10.46 7.83 -5.28
N MET A 466 10.16 7.88 -6.57
CA MET A 466 9.93 6.67 -7.37
C MET A 466 11.23 5.91 -7.66
N GLU A 467 12.37 6.59 -7.81
CA GLU A 467 13.68 5.93 -7.96
C GLU A 467 14.16 5.30 -6.64
N ALA A 468 14.08 6.02 -5.53
CA ALA A 468 14.49 5.52 -4.20
C ALA A 468 13.66 4.32 -3.73
N ASN A 469 12.38 4.25 -4.13
CA ASN A 469 11.48 3.13 -3.87
C ASN A 469 11.43 2.10 -5.02
N MET A 470 12.39 2.12 -5.96
CA MET A 470 12.53 1.16 -7.06
C MET A 470 11.29 0.99 -7.95
N LEU A 471 10.45 2.04 -8.04
CA LEU A 471 9.22 2.07 -8.82
C LEU A 471 9.49 2.47 -10.28
N ILE A 472 10.52 3.29 -10.53
CA ILE A 472 10.99 3.66 -11.87
C ILE A 472 12.51 3.54 -11.98
N CYS A 473 13.02 3.51 -13.21
CA CYS A 473 14.43 3.73 -13.49
C CYS A 473 14.64 4.58 -14.78
N PRO A 474 15.72 5.37 -14.87
CA PRO A 474 16.05 6.14 -16.08
C PRO A 474 16.27 5.26 -17.31
N TRP A 475 15.40 5.39 -18.31
CA TRP A 475 15.46 4.60 -19.54
C TRP A 475 16.33 5.28 -20.59
N LYS A 476 17.63 4.93 -20.59
CA LYS A 476 18.64 5.51 -21.49
C LYS A 476 18.90 4.58 -22.69
N PHE A 477 18.15 4.79 -23.77
CA PHE A 477 18.50 4.30 -25.11
C PHE A 477 18.70 5.49 -26.06
N ASP A 478 19.54 5.32 -27.08
CA ASP A 478 19.90 6.34 -28.09
C ASP A 478 18.75 6.62 -29.08
N VAL A 479 17.60 7.04 -28.55
CA VAL A 479 16.52 7.65 -29.32
C VAL A 479 16.68 9.15 -29.14
N GLU A 480 17.29 9.82 -30.12
CA GLU A 480 17.25 11.28 -30.22
C GLU A 480 15.78 11.72 -30.26
N SER A 481 15.31 12.29 -29.15
CA SER A 481 13.93 12.71 -28.96
C SER A 481 13.92 14.10 -28.33
N ASP A 482 13.22 15.04 -28.97
CA ASP A 482 13.00 16.39 -28.46
C ASP A 482 12.07 16.43 -27.21
N GLU A 483 11.59 15.27 -26.72
CA GLU A 483 10.55 15.16 -25.69
C GLU A 483 11.08 14.95 -24.25
N GLY A 484 12.39 15.01 -24.03
CA GLY A 484 13.01 14.91 -22.69
C GLY A 484 13.27 13.46 -22.20
N PRO A 485 13.54 13.27 -20.90
CA PRO A 485 13.89 11.97 -20.34
C PRO A 485 12.68 11.02 -20.26
N PHE A 486 12.94 9.74 -20.54
CA PHE A 486 12.00 8.64 -20.35
C PHE A 486 12.33 7.84 -19.10
N PHE A 487 11.29 7.43 -18.37
CA PHE A 487 11.38 6.57 -17.21
C PHE A 487 10.68 5.24 -17.50
N LEU A 488 11.35 4.13 -17.23
CA LEU A 488 10.73 2.80 -17.25
C LEU A 488 10.04 2.56 -15.91
N VAL A 489 8.86 1.94 -15.92
CA VAL A 489 8.22 1.37 -14.72
C VAL A 489 8.41 -0.16 -14.77
N PRO A 490 9.36 -0.78 -14.03
CA PRO A 490 9.66 -2.21 -14.19
C PRO A 490 8.44 -3.12 -13.92
N ALA A 491 7.57 -2.73 -12.98
CA ALA A 491 6.33 -3.43 -12.67
C ALA A 491 5.31 -3.46 -13.83
N LEU A 492 5.44 -2.61 -14.84
CA LEU A 492 4.61 -2.60 -16.05
C LEU A 492 5.14 -3.50 -17.18
N LEU A 493 6.34 -4.10 -17.06
CA LEU A 493 6.95 -4.87 -18.14
C LEU A 493 6.13 -6.12 -18.50
N SER A 494 5.46 -6.08 -19.65
CA SER A 494 4.74 -7.23 -20.20
C SER A 494 5.69 -8.24 -20.87
N LEU A 495 5.52 -9.53 -20.52
CA LEU A 495 6.27 -10.65 -21.08
C LEU A 495 5.84 -10.96 -22.53
N THR A 496 6.29 -10.12 -23.47
CA THR A 496 6.09 -10.33 -24.90
C THR A 496 6.99 -11.46 -25.41
N ARG A 497 6.42 -12.66 -25.59
CA ARG A 497 7.08 -13.80 -26.26
C ARG A 497 7.19 -13.59 -27.78
N HIS A 498 7.90 -12.54 -28.21
CA HIS A 498 8.42 -12.52 -29.57
C HIS A 498 9.47 -13.63 -29.71
N ILE A 499 9.28 -14.50 -30.70
CA ILE A 499 10.37 -15.35 -31.20
C ILE A 499 11.33 -14.40 -31.92
N VAL A 500 12.27 -13.82 -31.17
CA VAL A 500 13.45 -13.19 -31.76
C VAL A 500 14.17 -14.26 -32.54
N GLY A 501 14.39 -14.03 -33.84
CA GLY A 501 15.11 -14.98 -34.68
C GLY A 501 16.56 -15.08 -34.22
N THR A 502 16.88 -16.09 -33.41
CA THR A 502 18.24 -16.34 -32.88
C THR A 502 19.21 -16.87 -33.93
N SER A 503 18.98 -16.60 -35.22
CA SER A 503 19.88 -17.00 -36.32
C SER A 503 21.27 -16.36 -36.25
N GLN A 504 21.47 -15.35 -35.39
CA GLN A 504 22.77 -14.77 -35.07
C GLN A 504 23.34 -15.24 -33.71
N PHE A 505 22.59 -16.02 -32.94
CA PHE A 505 23.00 -16.55 -31.63
C PHE A 505 22.89 -18.08 -31.61
N GLN A 506 23.88 -18.76 -32.18
CA GLN A 506 24.06 -20.20 -31.97
C GLN A 506 24.41 -20.45 -30.49
N ARG A 507 23.43 -20.93 -29.74
CA ARG A 507 23.64 -21.76 -28.55
C ARG A 507 23.14 -23.15 -28.87
N ASP A 508 24.02 -24.14 -28.76
CA ASP A 508 23.65 -25.55 -28.86
C ASP A 508 22.76 -25.91 -27.66
N GLY A 509 21.51 -26.25 -27.93
CA GLY A 509 20.50 -26.59 -26.94
C GLY A 509 19.23 -27.08 -27.64
N ASP A 510 18.46 -27.94 -26.98
CA ASP A 510 17.31 -28.60 -27.59
C ASP A 510 16.21 -27.62 -28.02
N ALA A 511 15.50 -27.99 -29.09
CA ALA A 511 14.52 -27.11 -29.73
C ALA A 511 13.33 -26.80 -28.80
N VAL A 512 13.11 -25.50 -28.55
CA VAL A 512 11.98 -25.00 -27.74
C VAL A 512 10.64 -25.50 -28.33
N PRO A 513 9.72 -26.06 -27.52
CA PRO A 513 8.43 -26.55 -27.99
C PRO A 513 7.60 -25.47 -28.69
N LYS A 514 7.08 -25.79 -29.89
CA LYS A 514 6.16 -24.89 -30.61
C LYS A 514 4.81 -24.83 -29.90
N VAL A 515 4.37 -23.62 -29.59
CA VAL A 515 3.02 -23.34 -29.06
C VAL A 515 1.96 -23.87 -30.03
N LYS A 516 0.87 -24.45 -29.51
CA LYS A 516 -0.31 -24.85 -30.30
C LYS A 516 -0.81 -23.65 -31.11
N ALA A 517 -0.88 -23.80 -32.43
CA ALA A 517 -1.47 -22.79 -33.29
C ALA A 517 -2.95 -22.56 -32.95
N LEU A 518 -3.41 -21.31 -33.13
CA LEU A 518 -4.84 -20.99 -33.18
C LEU A 518 -5.57 -21.88 -34.22
N PRO A 519 -6.89 -22.10 -34.08
CA PRO A 519 -7.65 -22.90 -35.03
C PRO A 519 -7.40 -22.47 -36.48
N LEU A 520 -7.08 -23.44 -37.35
CA LEU A 520 -6.87 -23.15 -38.76
C LEU A 520 -8.15 -22.55 -39.37
N LEU A 521 -8.00 -21.36 -39.95
CA LEU A 521 -9.09 -20.69 -40.65
C LEU A 521 -9.58 -21.55 -41.84
N GLY A 522 -10.89 -21.63 -42.02
CA GLY A 522 -11.51 -22.38 -43.11
C GLY A 522 -11.20 -21.79 -44.49
N PRO A 523 -11.40 -22.53 -45.59
CA PRO A 523 -10.92 -22.16 -46.93
C PRO A 523 -11.46 -20.84 -47.50
N ASN A 524 -12.55 -20.28 -46.92
CA ASN A 524 -13.17 -19.01 -47.32
C ASN A 524 -13.09 -17.94 -46.21
N VAL A 525 -12.21 -18.13 -45.22
CA VAL A 525 -12.06 -17.24 -44.06
C VAL A 525 -10.58 -16.85 -43.94
N ASP A 526 -10.25 -15.56 -43.93
CA ASP A 526 -8.87 -15.06 -43.84
C ASP A 526 -8.58 -14.29 -42.53
N LYS A 527 -9.63 -14.00 -41.76
CA LYS A 527 -9.61 -13.25 -40.51
C LYS A 527 -10.41 -13.99 -39.44
N HIS A 528 -9.96 -13.96 -38.19
CA HIS A 528 -10.73 -14.55 -37.09
C HIS A 528 -11.87 -13.60 -36.69
N ILE A 529 -11.53 -12.33 -36.42
CA ILE A 529 -12.46 -11.33 -35.87
C ILE A 529 -12.64 -10.20 -36.88
N PHE A 530 -13.90 -9.87 -37.23
CA PHE A 530 -14.25 -8.54 -37.73
C PHE A 530 -14.46 -7.61 -36.55
N LEU A 531 -13.70 -6.52 -36.46
CA LEU A 531 -13.84 -5.53 -35.39
C LEU A 531 -14.64 -4.32 -35.89
N SER A 532 -15.86 -4.17 -35.39
CA SER A 532 -16.77 -3.07 -35.74
C SER A 532 -16.89 -2.07 -34.60
N HIS A 533 -16.83 -0.79 -34.95
CA HIS A 533 -16.92 0.32 -34.01
C HIS A 533 -17.41 1.58 -34.72
N LYS A 534 -17.92 2.54 -33.95
CA LYS A 534 -18.18 3.89 -34.45
C LYS A 534 -16.89 4.71 -34.41
N GLN A 535 -16.37 5.10 -35.57
CA GLN A 535 -15.07 5.79 -35.69
C GLN A 535 -14.92 6.98 -34.73
N SER A 536 -15.94 7.85 -34.61
CA SER A 536 -15.85 9.09 -33.81
C SER A 536 -15.96 8.91 -32.29
N THR A 537 -16.35 7.74 -31.78
CA THR A 537 -16.49 7.49 -30.32
C THR A 537 -15.83 6.19 -29.85
N GLY A 538 -15.36 5.34 -30.76
CA GLY A 538 -14.74 4.05 -30.44
C GLY A 538 -13.48 3.73 -31.23
N GLY A 539 -12.95 4.66 -32.04
CA GLY A 539 -11.75 4.46 -32.85
C GLY A 539 -10.53 4.00 -32.04
N ASP A 540 -10.18 4.76 -31.00
CA ASP A 540 -9.01 4.46 -30.14
C ASP A 540 -9.16 3.12 -29.42
N THR A 541 -10.34 2.87 -28.85
CA THR A 541 -10.69 1.62 -28.15
C THR A 541 -10.59 0.41 -29.09
N ALA A 542 -11.09 0.52 -30.32
CA ALA A 542 -10.99 -0.54 -31.31
C ALA A 542 -9.55 -0.70 -31.85
N GLY A 543 -8.79 0.38 -32.01
CA GLY A 543 -7.36 0.32 -32.34
C GLY A 543 -6.53 -0.41 -31.29
N MET A 544 -6.79 -0.13 -30.00
CA MET A 544 -6.20 -0.86 -28.88
C MET A 544 -6.57 -2.34 -28.91
N LEU A 545 -7.86 -2.68 -29.00
CA LEU A 545 -8.33 -4.07 -29.08
C LEU A 545 -7.67 -4.83 -30.24
N LYS A 546 -7.56 -4.22 -31.42
CA LYS A 546 -6.88 -4.78 -32.60
C LYS A 546 -5.44 -5.18 -32.26
N VAL A 547 -4.62 -4.24 -31.75
CA VAL A 547 -3.21 -4.49 -31.45
C VAL A 547 -3.04 -5.58 -30.41
N LYS A 548 -3.80 -5.51 -29.31
CA LYS A 548 -3.73 -6.48 -28.20
C LYS A 548 -4.24 -7.88 -28.60
N LEU A 549 -5.16 -8.00 -29.59
CA LEU A 549 -5.58 -9.26 -30.21
C LEU A 549 -4.53 -9.82 -31.19
N GLU A 550 -3.97 -8.96 -32.05
CA GLU A 550 -2.92 -9.35 -33.02
C GLU A 550 -1.65 -9.82 -32.31
N ASN A 551 -1.25 -9.18 -31.21
CA ASN A 551 -0.15 -9.64 -30.34
C ASN A 551 -0.40 -11.03 -29.73
N ARG A 552 -1.67 -11.42 -29.58
CA ARG A 552 -2.09 -12.76 -29.14
C ARG A 552 -2.32 -13.73 -30.32
N GLY A 553 -1.80 -13.40 -31.51
CA GLY A 553 -1.84 -14.20 -32.73
C GLY A 553 -3.13 -14.09 -33.55
N VAL A 554 -4.12 -13.32 -33.08
CA VAL A 554 -5.43 -13.24 -33.72
C VAL A 554 -5.39 -12.26 -34.90
N LYS A 555 -5.51 -12.79 -36.11
CA LYS A 555 -5.80 -11.98 -37.31
C LYS A 555 -7.14 -11.25 -37.15
N VAL A 556 -7.09 -9.94 -36.92
CA VAL A 556 -8.26 -9.05 -36.87
C VAL A 556 -8.47 -8.38 -38.23
N TRP A 557 -9.71 -8.16 -38.63
CA TRP A 557 -10.07 -7.17 -39.66
C TRP A 557 -10.51 -5.88 -38.98
N PHE A 558 -9.88 -4.78 -39.40
CA PHE A 558 -10.04 -3.46 -38.83
C PHE A 558 -9.81 -2.45 -39.95
N ASP A 559 -10.64 -1.42 -39.99
CA ASP A 559 -10.65 -0.38 -41.02
C ASP A 559 -9.28 0.30 -41.14
N GLN A 560 -8.72 0.36 -42.35
CA GLN A 560 -7.41 0.98 -42.59
C GLN A 560 -7.60 2.46 -42.94
N SER A 561 -7.06 3.31 -42.08
CA SER A 561 -7.17 4.76 -42.10
C SER A 561 -6.89 5.41 -43.47
N TYR A 562 -7.83 6.25 -43.92
CA TYR A 562 -7.66 7.31 -44.91
C TYR A 562 -7.15 6.93 -46.32
N THR A 563 -7.97 6.22 -47.08
CA THR A 563 -8.26 6.67 -48.46
C THR A 563 -9.77 6.72 -48.70
N HIS A 564 -10.25 7.78 -49.36
CA HIS A 564 -11.64 7.82 -49.81
C HIS A 564 -11.94 6.62 -50.72
N THR A 565 -13.15 6.06 -50.61
CA THR A 565 -13.63 4.85 -51.34
C THR A 565 -12.96 3.51 -50.98
N LEU A 566 -13.02 3.14 -49.69
CA LEU A 566 -13.38 1.75 -49.38
C LEU A 566 -14.83 1.52 -49.84
N HIS A 567 -15.02 0.68 -50.85
CA HIS A 567 -16.36 0.30 -51.32
C HIS A 567 -17.12 -0.40 -50.18
N HIS A 568 -18.40 -0.04 -49.99
CA HIS A 568 -19.31 -0.68 -49.02
C HIS A 568 -19.30 -2.21 -49.15
N ASP A 569 -19.21 -2.72 -50.38
CA ASP A 569 -19.09 -4.14 -50.69
C ASP A 569 -17.84 -4.80 -50.08
N ALA A 570 -16.69 -4.12 -50.06
CA ALA A 570 -15.44 -4.65 -49.52
C ALA A 570 -15.47 -4.76 -47.99
N MET A 571 -16.15 -3.82 -47.32
CA MET A 571 -16.41 -3.84 -45.88
C MET A 571 -17.31 -5.03 -45.51
N LEU A 572 -18.44 -5.21 -46.22
CA LEU A 572 -19.34 -6.34 -46.03
C LEU A 572 -18.69 -7.69 -46.38
N ASP A 573 -17.84 -7.74 -47.41
CA ASP A 573 -17.03 -8.92 -47.70
C ASP A 573 -16.04 -9.23 -46.59
N GLY A 574 -15.47 -8.21 -45.93
CA GLY A 574 -14.69 -8.38 -44.71
C GLY A 574 -15.47 -9.07 -43.59
N VAL A 575 -16.75 -8.70 -43.39
CA VAL A 575 -17.65 -9.38 -42.43
C VAL A 575 -17.85 -10.85 -42.84
N ARG A 576 -18.11 -11.12 -44.12
CA ARG A 576 -18.31 -12.48 -44.65
C ARG A 576 -17.08 -13.36 -44.52
N ARG A 577 -15.87 -12.82 -44.73
CA ARG A 577 -14.57 -13.53 -44.66
C ARG A 577 -13.97 -13.60 -43.25
N SER A 578 -14.60 -12.97 -42.27
CA SER A 578 -14.23 -13.12 -40.86
C SER A 578 -14.99 -14.28 -40.21
N GLN A 579 -14.37 -14.99 -39.26
CA GLN A 579 -15.03 -16.11 -38.56
C GLN A 579 -16.18 -15.62 -37.66
N MET A 580 -15.98 -14.49 -36.97
CA MET A 580 -16.95 -13.88 -36.06
C MET A 580 -16.95 -12.35 -36.16
N TYR A 581 -17.92 -11.73 -35.49
CA TYR A 581 -18.14 -10.29 -35.47
C TYR A 581 -18.05 -9.77 -34.02
N LEU A 582 -17.12 -8.84 -33.76
CA LEU A 582 -16.91 -8.20 -32.47
C LEU A 582 -17.35 -6.73 -32.57
N LEU A 583 -18.40 -6.37 -31.84
CA LEU A 583 -18.94 -5.02 -31.80
C LEU A 583 -18.48 -4.28 -30.55
N VAL A 584 -17.84 -3.12 -30.75
CA VAL A 584 -17.45 -2.20 -29.68
C VAL A 584 -18.59 -1.22 -29.42
N LEU A 585 -19.22 -1.36 -28.27
CA LEU A 585 -20.29 -0.50 -27.78
C LEU A 585 -19.69 0.73 -27.10
N THR A 586 -19.81 1.87 -27.76
CA THR A 586 -19.47 3.20 -27.27
C THR A 586 -20.66 4.13 -27.48
N LYS A 587 -20.60 5.32 -26.89
CA LYS A 587 -21.65 6.33 -26.99
C LYS A 587 -22.11 6.54 -28.44
N ASP A 588 -23.43 6.52 -28.61
CA ASP A 588 -24.12 6.67 -29.90
C ASP A 588 -23.68 5.68 -30.99
N VAL A 589 -23.18 4.48 -30.66
CA VAL A 589 -22.67 3.48 -31.63
C VAL A 589 -23.68 3.18 -32.75
N PHE A 590 -24.95 2.97 -32.39
CA PHE A 590 -26.03 2.69 -33.35
C PHE A 590 -26.50 3.92 -34.13
N SER A 591 -25.90 5.10 -33.97
CA SER A 591 -26.11 6.21 -34.91
C SER A 591 -25.38 5.96 -36.24
N SER A 592 -24.37 5.08 -36.28
CA SER A 592 -23.54 4.81 -37.46
C SER A 592 -24.21 3.85 -38.44
N ASP A 593 -24.48 4.29 -39.67
CA ASP A 593 -25.01 3.43 -40.73
C ASP A 593 -24.01 2.37 -41.23
N ALA A 594 -22.70 2.61 -41.10
CA ALA A 594 -21.69 1.59 -41.36
C ALA A 594 -21.87 0.40 -40.39
N VAL A 595 -21.87 0.67 -39.08
CA VAL A 595 -22.06 -0.34 -38.03
C VAL A 595 -23.40 -1.08 -38.20
N LYS A 596 -24.50 -0.37 -38.50
CA LYS A 596 -25.80 -1.03 -38.78
C LYS A 596 -25.72 -2.01 -39.97
N ASN A 597 -25.02 -1.64 -41.04
CA ASN A 597 -24.93 -2.46 -42.24
C ASN A 597 -24.00 -3.67 -42.04
N GLU A 598 -22.88 -3.48 -41.35
CA GLU A 598 -21.98 -4.56 -40.95
C GLU A 598 -22.68 -5.56 -40.03
N LEU A 599 -23.35 -5.08 -38.98
CA LEU A 599 -24.11 -5.91 -38.03
C LEU A 599 -25.23 -6.68 -38.73
N ARG A 600 -25.96 -6.04 -39.65
CA ARG A 600 -26.97 -6.73 -40.48
C ARG A 600 -26.34 -7.85 -41.30
N CYS A 601 -25.22 -7.58 -41.98
CA CYS A 601 -24.52 -8.58 -42.76
C CYS A 601 -23.95 -9.73 -41.90
N ALA A 602 -23.50 -9.43 -40.67
CA ALA A 602 -23.06 -10.44 -39.71
C ALA A 602 -24.20 -11.38 -39.30
N ILE A 603 -25.38 -10.82 -39.01
CA ILE A 603 -26.60 -11.59 -38.68
C ILE A 603 -27.04 -12.44 -39.88
N GLU A 604 -27.14 -11.84 -41.08
CA GLU A 604 -27.53 -12.54 -42.31
C GLU A 604 -26.55 -13.66 -42.69
N ALA A 605 -25.25 -13.48 -42.43
CA ALA A 605 -24.21 -14.47 -42.65
C ALA A 605 -24.03 -15.47 -41.48
N GLY A 606 -24.93 -15.45 -40.48
CA GLY A 606 -24.93 -16.39 -39.36
C GLY A 606 -23.69 -16.30 -38.47
N LYS A 607 -23.02 -15.14 -38.42
CA LYS A 607 -21.80 -14.94 -37.63
C LYS A 607 -22.13 -14.94 -36.15
N GLN A 608 -21.24 -15.53 -35.34
CA GLN A 608 -21.27 -15.34 -33.91
C GLN A 608 -20.95 -13.86 -33.62
N ILE A 609 -21.81 -13.22 -32.82
CA ILE A 609 -21.65 -11.83 -32.38
C ILE A 609 -21.12 -11.84 -30.95
N VAL A 610 -20.02 -11.12 -30.72
CA VAL A 610 -19.47 -10.83 -29.39
C VAL A 610 -19.58 -9.33 -29.16
N LEU A 611 -20.01 -8.94 -27.95
CA LEU A 611 -20.18 -7.54 -27.56
C LEU A 611 -19.12 -7.19 -26.52
N VAL A 612 -18.46 -6.04 -26.70
CA VAL A 612 -17.61 -5.41 -25.68
C VAL A 612 -18.08 -3.97 -25.48
N HIS A 613 -18.04 -3.42 -24.27
CA HIS A 613 -18.55 -2.07 -23.98
C HIS A 613 -17.55 -1.20 -23.21
N GLU A 614 -17.62 0.10 -23.44
CA GLU A 614 -16.91 1.09 -22.65
C GLU A 614 -17.40 1.10 -21.19
N SER A 615 -16.55 0.73 -20.24
CA SER A 615 -16.87 0.71 -18.80
C SER A 615 -16.23 1.85 -18.00
N GLU A 616 -15.31 2.62 -18.58
CA GLU A 616 -14.67 3.76 -17.90
C GLU A 616 -15.56 5.02 -17.96
N THR A 617 -16.31 5.28 -16.89
CA THR A 617 -17.31 6.38 -16.78
C THR A 617 -16.76 7.78 -17.07
N HIS A 618 -15.47 8.00 -16.88
CA HIS A 618 -14.80 9.28 -17.11
C HIS A 618 -14.47 9.55 -18.59
N ARG A 619 -14.62 8.56 -19.49
CA ARG A 619 -14.33 8.72 -20.93
C ARG A 619 -15.49 9.33 -21.70
N VAL A 620 -15.16 10.17 -22.68
CA VAL A 620 -16.14 10.74 -23.64
C VAL A 620 -16.86 9.66 -24.47
N SER A 621 -16.23 8.50 -24.63
CA SER A 621 -16.78 7.30 -25.28
C SER A 621 -17.82 6.54 -24.45
N PHE A 622 -17.97 6.84 -23.16
CA PHE A 622 -18.87 6.14 -22.26
C PHE A 622 -20.34 6.47 -22.50
N ALA A 623 -21.19 5.45 -22.38
CA ALA A 623 -22.63 5.63 -22.21
C ALA A 623 -23.15 4.54 -21.25
N PRO A 624 -24.11 4.87 -20.36
CA PRO A 624 -24.75 3.88 -19.51
C PRO A 624 -25.49 2.83 -20.34
N PHE A 625 -25.42 1.57 -19.92
CA PHE A 625 -25.78 0.41 -20.77
C PHE A 625 -27.22 0.44 -21.32
N HIS A 626 -28.16 1.09 -20.62
CA HIS A 626 -29.54 1.24 -21.08
C HIS A 626 -29.64 2.00 -22.41
N GLU A 627 -28.79 3.00 -22.66
CA GLU A 627 -28.77 3.75 -23.94
C GLU A 627 -28.52 2.82 -25.14
N TYR A 628 -27.68 1.80 -24.99
CA TYR A 628 -27.46 0.80 -26.05
C TYR A 628 -28.71 -0.05 -26.32
N THR A 629 -29.45 -0.40 -25.26
CA THR A 629 -30.68 -1.19 -25.36
C THR A 629 -31.86 -0.40 -25.93
N GLU A 630 -31.92 0.91 -25.69
CA GLU A 630 -32.94 1.81 -26.23
C GLU A 630 -32.66 2.20 -27.70
N THR A 631 -31.39 2.41 -28.05
CA THR A 631 -30.96 2.78 -29.41
C THR A 631 -30.71 1.60 -30.35
N VAL A 632 -30.92 0.35 -29.88
CA VAL A 632 -30.71 -0.85 -30.69
C VAL A 632 -31.58 -0.85 -31.95
N PRO A 633 -31.02 -1.12 -33.14
CA PRO A 633 -31.80 -1.17 -34.37
C PRO A 633 -32.89 -2.25 -34.34
N LEU A 634 -34.07 -1.95 -34.88
CA LEU A 634 -35.23 -2.86 -34.87
C LEU A 634 -34.96 -4.25 -35.45
N PHE A 635 -34.01 -4.37 -36.39
CA PHE A 635 -33.65 -5.65 -37.02
C PHE A 635 -32.81 -6.58 -36.12
N CYS A 636 -32.34 -6.10 -34.97
CA CYS A 636 -31.55 -6.85 -33.99
C CYS A 636 -31.97 -6.53 -32.54
N LYS A 637 -33.26 -6.25 -32.32
CA LYS A 637 -33.80 -5.83 -31.01
C LYS A 637 -33.59 -6.86 -29.89
N ASP A 638 -33.38 -8.12 -30.25
CA ASP A 638 -33.11 -9.25 -29.35
C ASP A 638 -31.62 -9.48 -29.05
N LEU A 639 -30.70 -8.68 -29.63
CA LEU A 639 -29.25 -8.79 -29.47
C LEU A 639 -28.83 -8.82 -27.99
N PHE A 640 -29.26 -7.82 -27.21
CA PHE A 640 -28.94 -7.70 -25.79
C PHE A 640 -29.68 -8.69 -24.89
N THR A 641 -30.73 -9.37 -25.40
CA THR A 641 -31.42 -10.44 -24.68
C THR A 641 -30.71 -11.80 -24.85
N ARG A 642 -29.85 -11.93 -25.86
CA ARG A 642 -29.16 -13.19 -26.21
C ARG A 642 -27.65 -13.14 -26.00
N THR A 643 -27.05 -11.96 -25.97
CA THR A 643 -25.60 -11.79 -25.89
C THR A 643 -25.24 -10.83 -24.77
N GLU A 644 -24.58 -11.36 -23.75
CA GLU A 644 -23.95 -10.55 -22.70
C GLU A 644 -22.70 -9.85 -23.25
N SER A 645 -22.56 -8.57 -22.94
CA SER A 645 -21.39 -7.76 -23.30
C SER A 645 -20.30 -7.78 -22.23
N LEU A 646 -19.04 -7.81 -22.65
CA LEU A 646 -17.89 -7.70 -21.75
C LEU A 646 -17.51 -6.23 -21.48
N PRO A 647 -17.31 -5.80 -20.23
CA PRO A 647 -16.72 -4.50 -19.91
C PRO A 647 -15.25 -4.47 -20.33
N ILE A 648 -14.84 -3.45 -21.09
CA ILE A 648 -13.46 -3.31 -21.59
C ILE A 648 -12.53 -2.91 -20.45
N ARG A 649 -11.60 -3.79 -20.10
CA ARG A 649 -10.58 -3.51 -19.08
C ARG A 649 -9.26 -3.10 -19.74
N ARG A 650 -8.84 -1.84 -19.54
CA ARG A 650 -7.57 -1.29 -20.05
C ARG A 650 -6.42 -1.36 -19.07
N LYS A 651 -6.71 -1.45 -17.78
CA LYS A 651 -5.73 -1.70 -16.73
C LYS A 651 -4.97 -2.99 -17.07
N TRP A 652 -3.67 -2.92 -17.27
CA TRP A 652 -2.84 -4.04 -17.76
C TRP A 652 -2.97 -5.32 -16.90
N TYR A 653 -3.28 -5.18 -15.61
CA TYR A 653 -3.48 -6.29 -14.67
C TYR A 653 -4.89 -6.91 -14.72
N GLU A 654 -5.88 -6.20 -15.26
CA GLU A 654 -7.19 -6.75 -15.62
C GLU A 654 -7.23 -7.23 -17.09
N GLU A 655 -6.27 -6.76 -17.90
CA GLU A 655 -6.17 -7.02 -19.33
C GLU A 655 -6.16 -8.52 -19.66
N ASP A 656 -5.26 -9.30 -19.06
CA ASP A 656 -5.13 -10.72 -19.42
C ASP A 656 -6.39 -11.53 -19.08
N THR A 657 -7.09 -11.19 -18.00
CA THR A 657 -8.40 -11.77 -17.67
C THR A 657 -9.45 -11.39 -18.73
N PHE A 658 -9.53 -10.10 -19.07
CA PHE A 658 -10.45 -9.59 -20.10
C PHE A 658 -10.19 -10.22 -21.47
N PHE A 659 -8.94 -10.27 -21.94
CA PHE A 659 -8.61 -10.88 -23.23
C PHE A 659 -8.73 -12.40 -23.21
N SER A 660 -8.46 -13.08 -22.11
CA SER A 660 -8.70 -14.53 -22.00
C SER A 660 -10.18 -14.87 -22.14
N GLU A 661 -11.04 -14.12 -21.45
CA GLU A 661 -12.50 -14.26 -21.54
C GLU A 661 -13.03 -13.85 -22.92
N LEU A 662 -12.52 -12.76 -23.50
CA LEU A 662 -12.84 -12.35 -24.88
C LEU A 662 -12.48 -13.45 -25.89
N LEU A 663 -11.26 -14.00 -25.83
CA LEU A 663 -10.82 -15.10 -26.69
C LEU A 663 -11.65 -16.37 -26.47
N ARG A 664 -12.07 -16.66 -25.22
CA ARG A 664 -12.99 -17.76 -24.91
C ARG A 664 -14.36 -17.55 -25.57
N ARG A 665 -14.97 -16.36 -25.43
CA ARG A 665 -16.24 -16.02 -26.11
C ARG A 665 -16.10 -16.08 -27.63
N CYS A 666 -14.93 -15.72 -28.16
CA CYS A 666 -14.59 -15.85 -29.57
C CYS A 666 -14.37 -17.30 -30.05
N ASN A 667 -14.41 -18.32 -29.19
CA ASN A 667 -13.99 -19.70 -29.53
C ASN A 667 -12.54 -19.79 -30.06
N LEU A 668 -11.69 -18.84 -29.66
CA LEU A 668 -10.25 -18.75 -29.99
C LEU A 668 -9.37 -19.09 -28.78
N SER A 669 -9.92 -19.80 -27.79
CA SER A 669 -9.17 -20.21 -26.61
C SER A 669 -7.99 -21.09 -27.01
N VAL A 670 -6.78 -20.59 -26.77
CA VAL A 670 -5.59 -21.44 -26.70
C VAL A 670 -5.83 -22.36 -25.51
N SER A 671 -6.06 -23.66 -25.75
CA SER A 671 -6.04 -24.64 -24.66
C SER A 671 -4.69 -24.49 -23.97
N SER A 672 -4.68 -24.11 -22.69
CA SER A 672 -3.46 -23.90 -21.92
C SER A 672 -2.66 -25.20 -21.94
N GLY A 673 -1.67 -25.25 -22.83
CA GLY A 673 -0.67 -26.30 -22.94
C GLY A 673 0.32 -26.27 -21.78
N VAL A 674 -0.11 -25.82 -20.60
CA VAL A 674 0.42 -26.31 -19.34
C VAL A 674 -0.19 -27.70 -19.16
N GLY A 675 0.35 -28.65 -19.92
CA GLY A 675 0.50 -29.96 -19.31
C GLY A 675 1.31 -29.72 -18.04
N LYS A 676 0.84 -30.23 -16.91
CA LYS A 676 1.68 -30.41 -15.72
C LYS A 676 2.79 -31.43 -16.08
N GLN A 677 3.77 -30.99 -16.86
CA GLN A 677 5.11 -31.51 -16.69
C GLN A 677 5.53 -31.00 -15.33
N GLY A 678 5.73 -31.94 -14.39
CA GLY A 678 6.49 -31.60 -13.20
C GLY A 678 7.83 -31.03 -13.65
N PHE A 679 8.36 -30.08 -12.88
CA PHE A 679 9.80 -29.93 -12.82
C PHE A 679 10.34 -31.25 -12.24
N ASP A 680 10.68 -32.20 -13.12
CA ASP A 680 11.72 -33.19 -12.82
C ASP A 680 13.02 -32.39 -12.73
N ASP A 681 13.27 -31.85 -11.55
CA ASP A 681 14.50 -31.16 -11.21
C ASP A 681 15.64 -32.21 -11.23
N PRO A 682 16.68 -32.05 -12.06
CA PRO A 682 17.76 -33.03 -12.18
C PRO A 682 18.76 -32.89 -11.03
N MET A 683 18.25 -32.90 -9.79
CA MET A 683 19.02 -32.89 -8.54
C MET A 683 18.47 -33.95 -7.56
N GLY A 684 18.50 -35.19 -8.03
CA GLY A 684 18.35 -36.37 -7.18
C GLY A 684 19.59 -36.63 -6.32
N GLU A 685 20.00 -35.68 -5.47
CA GLU A 685 20.97 -35.90 -4.40
C GLU A 685 20.68 -34.98 -3.21
N SER A 686 20.59 -35.57 -2.02
CA SER A 686 20.20 -34.89 -0.78
C SER A 686 21.34 -33.98 -0.27
N PRO A 687 21.14 -32.65 -0.11
CA PRO A 687 22.11 -31.79 0.53
C PRO A 687 22.04 -31.94 2.06
N ALA A 688 23.20 -32.05 2.69
CA ALA A 688 23.31 -32.13 4.14
C ALA A 688 22.81 -30.85 4.84
N VAL A 689 22.43 -31.02 6.11
CA VAL A 689 22.22 -29.91 7.05
C VAL A 689 23.47 -29.04 7.07
N LEU A 690 23.35 -27.79 6.63
CA LEU A 690 24.37 -26.76 6.80
C LEU A 690 23.85 -25.72 7.80
N ASP A 691 24.59 -25.64 8.91
CA ASP A 691 24.41 -24.70 10.00
C ASP A 691 24.82 -23.29 9.54
N PHE A 692 23.91 -22.32 9.64
CA PHE A 692 24.16 -20.92 9.29
C PHE A 692 24.51 -20.10 10.54
N SER A 693 25.65 -20.44 11.14
CA SER A 693 26.40 -19.52 11.99
C SER A 693 27.60 -18.99 11.18
N GLU A 694 27.74 -17.66 11.13
CA GLU A 694 28.84 -16.92 10.49
C GLU A 694 28.97 -17.06 8.95
N CYS A 695 28.41 -16.11 8.19
CA CYS A 695 29.13 -15.55 7.02
C CYS A 695 28.55 -14.21 6.53
N ASP A 696 29.35 -13.15 6.55
CA ASP A 696 29.07 -11.88 5.87
C ASP A 696 29.03 -12.06 4.35
N VAL A 697 27.96 -11.61 3.68
CA VAL A 697 27.92 -11.45 2.22
C VAL A 697 27.27 -10.10 1.84
N LEU A 698 27.86 -9.01 2.34
CA LEU A 698 27.69 -7.67 1.77
C LEU A 698 28.65 -7.45 0.60
N SER A 699 28.41 -8.12 -0.54
CA SER A 699 28.82 -7.68 -1.89
C SER A 699 28.40 -8.70 -2.95
N GLY A 700 27.62 -8.29 -3.96
CA GLY A 700 27.34 -9.18 -5.10
C GLY A 700 25.97 -9.11 -5.78
N MET A 701 25.23 -7.99 -5.70
CA MET A 701 24.11 -7.79 -6.65
C MET A 701 24.62 -7.09 -7.91
N CYS A 702 24.45 -7.77 -9.05
CA CYS A 702 24.85 -7.26 -10.37
C CYS A 702 23.86 -6.16 -10.82
N PRO A 703 24.33 -4.96 -11.23
CA PRO A 703 23.45 -3.83 -11.52
C PRO A 703 22.85 -3.91 -12.94
N CYS A 704 21.91 -4.84 -13.14
CA CYS A 704 21.12 -4.99 -14.38
C CYS A 704 19.80 -5.74 -14.09
N LEU A 705 18.81 -5.05 -13.51
CA LEU A 705 17.36 -5.15 -13.79
C LEU A 705 16.55 -4.27 -12.82
#